data_AF-A0A367JZ88-F1
#
_entry.id   AF-A0A367JZ88-F1
#
_cell.length_a   1.000
_cell.length_b   1.000
_cell.length_c   1.000
_cell.angle_alpha   90.00
_cell.angle_beta   90.00
_cell.angle_gamma   90.00
#
_symmetry.space_group_name_H-M   'P 1'
#
loop_
_entity.id
_entity.type
_entity.pdbx_description
1 polymer ?
#
loop_
_entity_poly.entity_id
_entity_poly.type
_entity_poly.pdbx_seq_one_letter_code
_entity_poly.pdbx_strand_id
1 'polypeptide(L)'
;MKRVIHFEDQEPEWEFKANNVENKKRKKEKFNNGEKRKKLSNADYKKKKKEMLDFRKQLPIYSGREAIINALKENSTVIVMGETGSGKTTQIPQFIVEAGLASKELGAVAVTQPRRVAAVNLARRVAEETMTRLGSKVGYTVRFDDTSSSETIIKYLTDGMLLREILSDELLLRYKFVILDEAHERTLRTDMLFGMIKKIQKIREEKHKRGEAGIEPLKVVVMSATLDAEKFSEFFNHAKILYISGRLYPVDTLFTTEPQADYIDAALVSIFQIHVNNPKGDILVFLPGQEAIESLTALVNDYASQLRPNQQKLLTCPLFAALPPSQQQKVFDPAPENTRKVVLATNIAETSITISGIKYVIDCGLAKLRGFNPKIGVESLLLHPISKSSAWQRTGRAGREQAGVCYRLYTEETFRELEDDTVPEIRRCNLAAAVLALKASGIEDVLDFDYMDRPSRASLVRALEELYALGAINDQGQLSELGKQMAGFPLDPMFSKVLIQSKEYGCTLEAISIISLLSVDSIFFTPSDKREQAAEARKKFIHPDGDHLTLLNVLKSYWEVKGDIEWCRENFINNRNMKVALEVRDQLIRFCERVDLDPNSSCGTETDNLLKCFITGFFQNTALLQPDGSYKSVTGGQLIKIHPGSVMFGKRVEGIFYNELVFTTKHYVRNVSAIQSAWLPLAAPKYFNNMKTSNNQPLPPHLLQQQQQQQQQQQYLQQQQLIQQQRGMFYPQVAYPMMANIKPSDRTHGVFSTYPARLKHSNDNALLLPESYLTNKRTRFAGSESDDDFYVDESDEDEEGNKEREEEDKKRSVNKSNQNGQTRPDWPKITRKKNNLYYSDLDLTKISEIEEILVPVRLDIDIDSIRLRDRFLWNMNEQYLTPEKFAEMLCEDLELPQYKFVQPIADSIRSQVLDFESVNTIQLPKTHVRVLIKLDLQIGKVNYKDQFEWDLQNDNTNAPEVFSRQLAAELGVGGEYVGIISHAIREQLFRHKKQYVEELMIEGEIRSALDNVYRPMDEIKHWEPQIETLSNDELEKLLISQERNIRRMRRETRFKRSARRISNY
;
A
#
# COMPACT_ATOMS: atom_id res chain seq x y z
N MET A 1 8.66 32.59 -30.88
CA MET A 1 8.10 33.77 -31.60
C MET A 1 6.59 33.81 -31.39
N LYS A 2 6.09 34.81 -30.67
CA LYS A 2 4.65 34.99 -30.36
C LYS A 2 3.98 35.68 -31.55
N ARG A 3 2.94 35.09 -32.13
CA ARG A 3 1.99 35.79 -33.00
C ARG A 3 0.61 35.66 -32.37
N VAL A 4 0.14 36.75 -31.78
CA VAL A 4 -1.24 36.94 -31.35
C VAL A 4 -2.00 37.46 -32.58
N ILE A 5 -3.11 36.81 -32.94
CA ILE A 5 -4.03 37.31 -33.96
C ILE A 5 -5.39 37.49 -33.28
N HIS A 6 -5.97 38.69 -33.40
CA HIS A 6 -7.34 38.99 -33.00
C HIS A 6 -8.29 38.64 -34.16
N PHE A 7 -9.45 38.05 -33.86
CA PHE A 7 -10.51 37.79 -34.83
C PHE A 7 -11.85 38.33 -34.34
N GLU A 8 -12.62 38.86 -35.31
CA GLU A 8 -13.92 39.54 -35.14
C GLU A 8 -15.08 38.54 -35.04
N ASP A 9 -16.03 38.84 -34.17
CA ASP A 9 -17.23 38.06 -33.85
C ASP A 9 -18.24 38.01 -35.01
N GLN A 10 -18.42 36.84 -35.64
CA GLN A 10 -19.67 36.45 -36.30
C GLN A 10 -19.96 34.95 -36.07
N GLU A 11 -20.66 34.61 -34.99
CA GLU A 11 -21.19 33.26 -34.75
C GLU A 11 -22.62 33.09 -35.34
N PRO A 12 -22.93 31.99 -36.04
CA PRO A 12 -24.30 31.63 -36.39
C PRO A 12 -25.05 31.05 -35.17
N GLU A 13 -26.23 31.60 -34.85
CA GLU A 13 -27.13 31.08 -33.82
C GLU A 13 -27.69 29.70 -34.23
N TRP A 14 -27.23 28.63 -33.56
CA TRP A 14 -27.87 27.32 -33.63
C TRP A 14 -28.96 27.20 -32.56
N GLU A 15 -30.22 27.06 -32.97
CA GLU A 15 -31.33 26.68 -32.09
C GLU A 15 -31.59 25.17 -32.14
N PHE A 16 -31.71 24.54 -30.96
CA PHE A 16 -32.34 23.22 -30.87
C PHE A 16 -33.82 23.33 -31.21
N LYS A 17 -34.19 23.12 -32.48
CA LYS A 17 -35.61 23.00 -32.87
C LYS A 17 -36.25 21.87 -32.08
N ALA A 18 -37.25 22.21 -31.27
CA ALA A 18 -38.11 21.25 -30.61
C ALA A 18 -39.06 20.67 -31.67
N ASN A 19 -38.80 19.44 -32.11
CA ASN A 19 -39.80 18.72 -32.90
C ASN A 19 -40.95 18.33 -31.95
N ASN A 20 -42.08 19.02 -32.11
CA ASN A 20 -43.37 18.57 -31.59
C ASN A 20 -43.75 17.28 -32.31
N VAL A 21 -43.34 16.13 -31.78
CA VAL A 21 -43.91 14.84 -32.16
C VAL A 21 -44.98 14.50 -31.14
N GLU A 22 -46.24 14.63 -31.55
CA GLU A 22 -47.40 14.08 -30.84
C GLU A 22 -47.29 12.55 -30.78
N ASN A 23 -46.70 12.03 -29.70
CA ASN A 23 -46.73 10.60 -29.43
C ASN A 23 -48.05 10.24 -28.72
N LYS A 24 -48.91 9.52 -29.45
CA LYS A 24 -50.17 8.92 -28.97
C LYS A 24 -49.95 8.12 -27.68
N LYS A 25 -50.82 8.38 -26.71
CA LYS A 25 -50.89 7.74 -25.38
C LYS A 25 -50.93 6.21 -25.48
N ARG A 26 -49.90 5.52 -24.99
CA ARG A 26 -50.02 4.17 -24.43
C ARG A 26 -49.86 4.25 -22.91
N LYS A 27 -50.93 3.90 -22.19
CA LYS A 27 -50.96 3.78 -20.73
C LYS A 27 -50.04 2.65 -20.28
N LYS A 28 -49.05 2.95 -19.44
CA LYS A 28 -48.49 2.02 -18.44
C LYS A 28 -48.36 2.78 -17.12
N GLU A 29 -48.86 2.15 -16.08
CA GLU A 29 -49.08 2.69 -14.74
C GLU A 29 -47.77 3.16 -14.10
N LYS A 30 -47.82 4.35 -13.48
CA LYS A 30 -46.72 4.91 -12.69
C LYS A 30 -47.12 4.89 -11.24
N PHE A 31 -46.27 4.30 -10.41
CA PHE A 31 -46.20 4.61 -9.00
C PHE A 31 -45.84 6.10 -8.84
N ASN A 32 -46.71 6.83 -8.16
CA ASN A 32 -46.52 8.21 -7.74
C ASN A 32 -45.50 8.28 -6.59
N ASN A 33 -44.49 9.13 -6.73
CA ASN A 33 -44.09 10.03 -5.64
C ASN A 33 -43.55 11.34 -6.23
N GLY A 34 -43.96 12.44 -5.59
CA GLY A 34 -44.17 13.73 -6.23
C GLY A 34 -42.95 14.64 -6.33
N GLU A 35 -42.87 15.32 -7.48
CA GLU A 35 -42.63 16.77 -7.60
C GLU A 35 -43.06 17.16 -9.02
N LYS A 36 -44.22 17.81 -9.17
CA LYS A 36 -44.64 18.40 -10.45
C LYS A 36 -43.77 19.64 -10.69
N ARG A 37 -42.63 19.49 -11.40
CA ARG A 37 -41.84 20.63 -11.89
C ARG A 37 -42.76 21.56 -12.71
N LYS A 38 -43.00 22.78 -12.20
CA LYS A 38 -43.69 23.85 -12.94
C LYS A 38 -42.94 24.09 -14.26
N LYS A 39 -43.65 24.05 -15.39
CA LYS A 39 -43.06 24.48 -16.68
C LYS A 39 -42.74 25.98 -16.58
N LEU A 40 -41.48 26.34 -16.82
CA LEU A 40 -41.04 27.74 -16.89
C LEU A 40 -41.83 28.48 -17.97
N SER A 41 -42.16 29.76 -17.75
CA SER A 41 -42.74 30.60 -18.80
C SER A 41 -41.72 30.80 -19.94
N ASN A 42 -42.18 31.13 -21.15
CA ASN A 42 -41.28 31.39 -22.28
C ASN A 42 -40.30 32.55 -22.00
N ALA A 43 -40.71 33.54 -21.19
CA ALA A 43 -39.85 34.64 -20.77
C ALA A 43 -38.77 34.17 -19.80
N ASP A 44 -39.13 33.37 -18.79
CA ASP A 44 -38.19 32.80 -17.82
C ASP A 44 -37.20 31.83 -18.49
N TYR A 45 -37.66 31.08 -19.50
CA TYR A 45 -36.81 30.20 -20.30
C TYR A 45 -35.74 30.97 -21.06
N LYS A 46 -36.12 32.07 -21.75
CA LYS A 46 -35.16 32.94 -22.46
C LYS A 46 -34.19 33.62 -21.49
N LYS A 47 -34.68 34.11 -20.35
CA LYS A 47 -33.84 34.73 -19.31
C LYS A 47 -32.81 33.74 -18.77
N LYS A 48 -33.24 32.55 -18.36
CA LYS A 48 -32.35 31.50 -17.84
C LYS A 48 -31.34 31.01 -18.89
N LYS A 49 -31.76 30.89 -20.16
CA LYS A 49 -30.86 30.53 -21.27
C LYS A 49 -29.75 31.59 -21.45
N LYS A 50 -30.11 32.88 -21.37
CA LYS A 50 -29.14 33.98 -21.46
C LYS A 50 -28.17 33.97 -20.29
N GLU A 51 -28.67 33.85 -19.05
CA GLU A 51 -27.84 33.76 -17.84
C GLU A 51 -26.83 32.60 -17.92
N MET A 52 -27.25 31.44 -18.42
CA MET A 52 -26.35 30.29 -18.62
C MET A 52 -25.30 30.54 -19.69
N LEU A 53 -25.67 31.19 -20.80
CA LEU A 53 -24.73 31.54 -21.86
C LEU A 53 -23.68 32.56 -21.37
N ASP A 54 -24.11 33.59 -20.65
CA ASP A 54 -23.22 34.60 -20.08
C ASP A 54 -22.23 33.97 -19.10
N PHE A 55 -22.68 33.00 -18.28
CA PHE A 55 -21.79 32.21 -17.42
C PHE A 55 -20.79 31.38 -18.22
N ARG A 56 -21.23 30.68 -19.28
CA ARG A 56 -20.33 29.87 -20.14
C ARG A 56 -19.24 30.72 -20.79
N LYS A 57 -19.57 31.93 -21.22
CA LYS A 57 -18.61 32.90 -21.82
C LYS A 57 -17.54 33.37 -20.85
N GLN A 58 -17.80 33.32 -19.53
CA GLN A 58 -16.83 33.70 -18.51
C GLN A 58 -15.77 32.63 -18.25
N LEU A 59 -16.01 31.38 -18.66
CA LEU A 59 -15.09 30.27 -18.42
C LEU A 59 -13.80 30.43 -19.26
N PRO A 60 -12.61 30.12 -18.71
CA PRO A 60 -11.33 30.29 -19.41
C PRO A 60 -11.30 29.63 -20.79
N ILE A 61 -11.88 28.42 -20.90
CA ILE A 61 -11.88 27.65 -22.14
C ILE A 61 -12.64 28.30 -23.29
N TYR A 62 -13.60 29.19 -23.00
CA TYR A 62 -14.42 29.81 -24.04
C TYR A 62 -13.57 30.72 -24.94
N SER A 63 -12.54 31.36 -24.40
CA SER A 63 -11.59 32.18 -25.17
C SER A 63 -10.83 31.38 -26.25
N GLY A 64 -10.65 30.07 -26.05
CA GLY A 64 -9.97 29.17 -26.97
C GLY A 64 -10.91 28.37 -27.88
N ARG A 65 -12.22 28.67 -27.89
CA ARG A 65 -13.25 27.88 -28.59
C ARG A 65 -12.92 27.61 -30.05
N GLU A 66 -12.59 28.64 -30.82
CA GLU A 66 -12.29 28.50 -32.25
C GLU A 66 -11.01 27.69 -32.51
N ALA A 67 -9.96 27.94 -31.73
CA ALA A 67 -8.70 27.21 -31.83
C ALA A 67 -8.90 25.71 -31.56
N ILE A 68 -9.73 25.37 -30.56
CA ILE A 68 -10.11 23.99 -30.26
C ILE A 68 -10.90 23.38 -31.44
N ILE A 69 -11.92 24.07 -31.96
CA ILE A 69 -12.73 23.56 -33.08
C ILE A 69 -11.87 23.32 -34.33
N ASN A 70 -10.94 24.24 -34.65
CA ASN A 70 -10.05 24.09 -35.80
C ASN A 70 -9.08 22.93 -35.61
N ALA A 71 -8.48 22.80 -34.44
CA ALA A 71 -7.62 21.64 -34.14
C ALA A 71 -8.39 20.31 -34.24
N LEU A 72 -9.63 20.26 -33.74
CA LEU A 72 -10.49 19.09 -33.84
C LEU A 72 -10.95 18.77 -35.26
N LYS A 73 -10.95 19.74 -36.18
CA LYS A 73 -11.24 19.50 -37.61
C LYS A 73 -10.01 18.94 -38.33
N GLU A 74 -8.83 19.51 -38.08
CA GLU A 74 -7.58 19.19 -38.76
C GLU A 74 -6.92 17.88 -38.30
N ASN A 75 -7.12 17.50 -37.03
CA ASN A 75 -6.41 16.37 -36.43
C ASN A 75 -7.36 15.20 -36.14
N SER A 76 -6.82 13.97 -36.12
CA SER A 76 -7.52 12.77 -35.66
C SER A 76 -7.54 12.68 -34.14
N THR A 77 -6.45 13.09 -33.48
CA THR A 77 -6.32 13.12 -32.03
C THR A 77 -5.80 14.49 -31.57
N VAL A 78 -6.42 15.04 -30.52
CA VAL A 78 -6.00 16.31 -29.89
C VAL A 78 -5.89 16.12 -28.39
N ILE A 79 -4.80 16.61 -27.81
CA ILE A 79 -4.60 16.64 -26.36
C ILE A 79 -4.92 18.04 -25.86
N VAL A 80 -5.83 18.14 -24.90
CA VAL A 80 -6.26 19.40 -24.32
C VAL A 80 -5.84 19.45 -22.85
N MET A 81 -4.93 20.36 -22.58
CA MET A 81 -4.39 20.65 -21.28
C MET A 81 -5.08 21.84 -20.67
N GLY A 82 -5.48 21.73 -19.41
CA GLY A 82 -5.95 22.86 -18.64
C GLY A 82 -6.35 22.44 -17.24
N GLU A 83 -6.32 23.38 -16.32
CA GLU A 83 -6.61 23.08 -14.92
C GLU A 83 -8.07 22.67 -14.71
N THR A 84 -8.33 21.99 -13.59
CA THR A 84 -9.69 21.73 -13.10
C THR A 84 -10.47 23.05 -12.92
N GLY A 85 -11.72 23.10 -13.36
CA GLY A 85 -12.56 24.31 -13.28
C GLY A 85 -12.44 25.26 -14.49
N SER A 86 -11.51 25.04 -15.41
CA SER A 86 -11.41 25.81 -16.68
C SER A 86 -12.58 25.62 -17.64
N GLY A 87 -13.40 24.57 -17.45
CA GLY A 87 -14.56 24.26 -18.28
C GLY A 87 -14.34 23.18 -19.35
N LYS A 88 -13.19 22.47 -19.38
CA LYS A 88 -12.88 21.40 -20.36
C LYS A 88 -14.04 20.42 -20.58
N THR A 89 -14.41 19.74 -19.50
CA THR A 89 -15.38 18.66 -19.49
C THR A 89 -16.78 19.10 -19.89
N THR A 90 -17.20 20.30 -19.47
CA THR A 90 -18.55 20.79 -19.75
C THR A 90 -18.64 21.40 -21.14
N GLN A 91 -17.64 22.17 -21.57
CA GLN A 91 -17.75 23.00 -22.78
C GLN A 91 -17.28 22.31 -24.06
N ILE A 92 -16.21 21.51 -24.06
CA ILE A 92 -15.70 20.89 -25.31
C ILE A 92 -16.75 20.00 -26.00
N PRO A 93 -17.49 19.11 -25.30
CA PRO A 93 -18.54 18.33 -25.94
C PRO A 93 -19.64 19.22 -26.56
N GLN A 94 -19.96 20.34 -25.91
CA GLN A 94 -20.92 21.32 -26.43
C GLN A 94 -20.38 22.02 -27.68
N PHE A 95 -19.11 22.45 -27.67
CA PHE A 95 -18.46 23.09 -28.82
C PHE A 95 -18.43 22.17 -30.06
N ILE A 96 -18.18 20.87 -29.87
CA ILE A 96 -18.20 19.88 -30.95
C ILE A 96 -19.59 19.80 -31.59
N VAL A 97 -20.65 19.76 -30.78
CA VAL A 97 -22.04 19.67 -31.26
C VAL A 97 -22.49 20.99 -31.89
N GLU A 98 -22.19 22.12 -31.26
CA GLU A 98 -22.53 23.47 -31.75
C GLU A 98 -21.82 23.80 -33.08
N ALA A 99 -20.60 23.30 -33.28
CA ALA A 99 -19.86 23.45 -34.53
C ALA A 99 -20.36 22.51 -35.66
N GLY A 100 -21.41 21.71 -35.40
CA GLY A 100 -21.98 20.76 -36.36
C GLY A 100 -21.08 19.55 -36.63
N LEU A 101 -20.09 19.27 -35.77
CA LEU A 101 -19.15 18.16 -35.98
C LEU A 101 -19.72 16.81 -35.54
N ALA A 102 -20.69 16.81 -34.61
CA ALA A 102 -21.39 15.64 -34.10
C ALA A 102 -22.91 15.87 -34.06
N SER A 103 -23.68 14.86 -34.42
CA SER A 103 -25.14 14.89 -34.44
C SER A 103 -25.68 13.46 -34.36
N LYS A 104 -27.00 13.28 -34.33
CA LYS A 104 -27.61 11.94 -34.37
C LYS A 104 -27.23 11.17 -35.65
N GLU A 105 -27.06 11.87 -36.77
CA GLU A 105 -26.74 11.29 -38.07
C GLU A 105 -25.23 11.14 -38.28
N LEU A 106 -24.43 12.07 -37.77
CA LEU A 106 -22.98 12.06 -37.91
C LEU A 106 -22.27 11.19 -36.86
N GLY A 107 -22.97 10.77 -35.81
CA GLY A 107 -22.41 10.04 -34.67
C GLY A 107 -22.29 10.92 -33.42
N ALA A 108 -22.47 10.28 -32.27
CA ALA A 108 -22.50 10.91 -30.96
C ALA A 108 -21.08 11.23 -30.42
N VAL A 109 -21.04 11.97 -29.31
CA VAL A 109 -19.85 12.24 -28.50
C VAL A 109 -19.92 11.42 -27.21
N ALA A 110 -18.94 10.53 -27.03
CA ALA A 110 -18.71 9.82 -25.77
C ALA A 110 -17.72 10.63 -24.93
N VAL A 111 -18.05 10.89 -23.66
CA VAL A 111 -17.16 11.57 -22.71
C VAL A 111 -16.93 10.65 -21.52
N THR A 112 -15.73 10.10 -21.41
CA THR A 112 -15.40 9.21 -20.31
C THR A 112 -15.05 9.99 -19.04
N GLN A 113 -15.30 9.37 -17.90
CA GLN A 113 -14.96 9.89 -16.57
C GLN A 113 -14.53 8.71 -15.69
N PRO A 114 -13.43 8.83 -14.94
CA PRO A 114 -13.01 7.77 -14.02
C PRO A 114 -14.03 7.57 -12.87
N ARG A 115 -14.76 8.63 -12.48
CA ARG A 115 -15.67 8.62 -11.33
C ARG A 115 -17.15 8.66 -11.71
N ARG A 116 -17.95 7.77 -11.12
CA ARG A 116 -19.41 7.69 -11.31
C ARG A 116 -20.13 9.01 -10.99
N VAL A 117 -19.82 9.61 -9.85
CA VAL A 117 -20.48 10.85 -9.39
C VAL A 117 -20.19 12.01 -10.34
N ALA A 118 -18.97 12.10 -10.87
CA ALA A 118 -18.60 13.11 -11.85
C ALA A 118 -19.42 12.95 -13.12
N ALA A 119 -19.47 11.76 -13.73
CA ALA A 119 -20.25 11.50 -14.94
C ALA A 119 -21.73 11.91 -14.81
N VAL A 120 -22.38 11.54 -13.70
CA VAL A 120 -23.78 11.87 -13.44
C VAL A 120 -23.99 13.38 -13.28
N ASN A 121 -23.15 14.03 -12.48
CA ASN A 121 -23.29 15.46 -12.19
C ASN A 121 -22.95 16.32 -13.42
N LEU A 122 -21.94 15.95 -14.19
CA LEU A 122 -21.57 16.61 -15.44
C LEU A 122 -22.67 16.49 -16.49
N ALA A 123 -23.25 15.29 -16.67
CA ALA A 123 -24.39 15.12 -17.57
C ALA A 123 -25.59 15.96 -17.15
N ARG A 124 -25.90 16.00 -15.85
CA ARG A 124 -26.97 16.85 -15.31
C ARG A 124 -26.69 18.33 -15.56
N ARG A 125 -25.47 18.79 -15.29
CA ARG A 125 -25.04 20.17 -15.51
C ARG A 125 -25.11 20.56 -16.98
N VAL A 126 -24.60 19.73 -17.88
CA VAL A 126 -24.64 20.01 -19.33
C VAL A 126 -26.07 19.92 -19.88
N ALA A 127 -26.93 19.06 -19.33
CA ALA A 127 -28.36 19.08 -19.66
C ALA A 127 -29.03 20.41 -19.25
N GLU A 128 -28.65 20.97 -18.09
CA GLU A 128 -29.12 22.29 -17.63
C GLU A 128 -28.58 23.43 -18.51
N GLU A 129 -27.28 23.43 -18.84
CA GLU A 129 -26.65 24.44 -19.70
C GLU A 129 -27.22 24.44 -21.12
N THR A 130 -27.52 23.26 -21.66
CA THR A 130 -28.15 23.10 -22.99
C THR A 130 -29.68 23.24 -22.96
N MET A 131 -30.27 23.42 -21.77
CA MET A 131 -31.72 23.48 -21.55
C MET A 131 -32.45 22.25 -22.11
N THR A 132 -31.84 21.07 -22.00
CA THR A 132 -32.40 19.78 -22.43
C THR A 132 -32.81 18.93 -21.23
N ARG A 133 -33.64 17.92 -21.47
CA ARG A 133 -34.00 16.95 -20.44
C ARG A 133 -32.90 15.89 -20.35
N LEU A 134 -32.38 15.66 -19.15
CA LEU A 134 -31.44 14.55 -18.90
C LEU A 134 -32.04 13.22 -19.38
N GLY A 135 -31.26 12.47 -20.17
CA GLY A 135 -31.67 11.23 -20.84
C GLY A 135 -32.19 11.41 -22.28
N SER A 136 -32.44 12.65 -22.74
CA SER A 136 -32.69 12.93 -24.16
C SER A 136 -31.36 13.21 -24.89
N LYS A 137 -31.08 14.45 -25.29
CA LYS A 137 -29.88 14.83 -26.06
C LYS A 137 -28.58 14.73 -25.27
N VAL A 138 -28.67 14.93 -23.96
CA VAL A 138 -27.57 14.74 -23.00
C VAL A 138 -27.97 13.63 -22.04
N GLY A 139 -27.12 12.64 -21.87
CA GLY A 139 -27.37 11.48 -21.02
C GLY A 139 -26.10 10.97 -20.36
N TYR A 140 -26.26 10.01 -19.47
CA TYR A 140 -25.12 9.30 -18.90
C TYR A 140 -25.33 7.80 -18.81
N THR A 141 -24.24 7.06 -18.75
CA THR A 141 -24.24 5.63 -18.43
C THR A 141 -23.11 5.30 -17.47
N VAL A 142 -23.46 4.83 -16.28
CA VAL A 142 -22.51 4.38 -15.26
C VAL A 142 -22.87 2.95 -14.85
N ARG A 143 -21.96 2.26 -14.15
CA ARG A 143 -22.25 0.89 -13.68
C ARG A 143 -23.53 0.90 -12.86
N PHE A 144 -24.47 0.06 -13.30
CA PHE A 144 -25.79 -0.10 -12.72
C PHE A 144 -26.76 1.08 -12.83
N ASP A 145 -26.50 2.09 -13.66
CA ASP A 145 -27.43 3.21 -13.87
C ASP A 145 -27.23 3.81 -15.27
N ASP A 146 -28.22 3.64 -16.14
CA ASP A 146 -28.21 4.15 -17.52
C ASP A 146 -29.37 5.11 -17.73
N THR A 147 -29.04 6.39 -17.89
CA THR A 147 -29.98 7.46 -18.24
C THR A 147 -29.56 8.03 -19.60
N SER A 148 -29.69 7.20 -20.64
CA SER A 148 -29.45 7.57 -22.04
C SER A 148 -30.52 6.96 -22.96
N SER A 149 -30.61 7.47 -24.19
CA SER A 149 -31.54 6.98 -25.21
C SER A 149 -30.89 7.02 -26.60
N SER A 150 -31.63 6.57 -27.61
CA SER A 150 -31.22 6.70 -29.03
C SER A 150 -31.19 8.15 -29.52
N GLU A 151 -31.72 9.10 -28.75
CA GLU A 151 -31.63 10.54 -29.03
C GLU A 151 -30.41 11.20 -28.39
N THR A 152 -29.65 10.48 -27.56
CA THR A 152 -28.50 11.03 -26.85
C THR A 152 -27.34 11.28 -27.79
N ILE A 153 -26.92 12.55 -27.89
CA ILE A 153 -25.81 13.04 -28.70
C ILE A 153 -24.56 13.19 -27.84
N ILE A 154 -24.69 13.77 -26.63
CA ILE A 154 -23.58 13.86 -25.67
C ILE A 154 -23.84 12.85 -24.56
N LYS A 155 -22.97 11.85 -24.49
CA LYS A 155 -23.09 10.76 -23.52
C LYS A 155 -21.89 10.79 -22.57
N TYR A 156 -22.14 11.09 -21.31
CA TYR A 156 -21.12 10.94 -20.26
C TYR A 156 -21.15 9.51 -19.73
N LEU A 157 -20.01 8.85 -19.65
CA LEU A 157 -19.98 7.48 -19.16
C LEU A 157 -18.73 7.21 -18.35
N THR A 158 -18.80 6.24 -17.45
CA THR A 158 -17.59 5.78 -16.79
C THR A 158 -16.72 4.99 -17.76
N ASP A 159 -15.40 5.03 -17.60
CA ASP A 159 -14.43 4.30 -18.44
C ASP A 159 -14.80 2.83 -18.63
N GLY A 160 -15.22 2.16 -17.54
CA GLY A 160 -15.65 0.76 -17.58
C GLY A 160 -16.92 0.50 -18.39
N MET A 161 -17.81 1.49 -18.52
CA MET A 161 -18.99 1.37 -19.38
C MET A 161 -18.62 1.51 -20.86
N LEU A 162 -17.63 2.35 -21.20
CA LEU A 162 -17.14 2.43 -22.58
C LEU A 162 -16.41 1.14 -22.97
N LEU A 163 -15.53 0.61 -22.10
CA LEU A 163 -14.90 -0.71 -22.31
C LEU A 163 -15.93 -1.81 -22.56
N ARG A 164 -17.04 -1.77 -21.82
CA ARG A 164 -18.14 -2.72 -22.01
C ARG A 164 -18.84 -2.54 -23.35
N GLU A 165 -19.08 -1.30 -23.78
CA GLU A 165 -19.68 -1.04 -25.08
C GLU A 165 -18.81 -1.58 -26.22
N ILE A 166 -17.48 -1.56 -26.09
CA ILE A 166 -16.56 -2.15 -27.08
C ILE A 166 -16.82 -3.66 -27.25
N LEU A 167 -17.22 -4.39 -26.20
CA LEU A 167 -17.56 -5.82 -26.32
C LEU A 167 -18.79 -6.08 -27.20
N SER A 168 -19.66 -5.07 -27.38
CA SER A 168 -20.86 -5.17 -28.24
C SER A 168 -20.73 -4.43 -29.56
N ASP A 169 -19.94 -3.36 -29.60
CA ASP A 169 -19.66 -2.52 -30.75
C ASP A 169 -18.14 -2.31 -30.82
N GLU A 170 -17.44 -3.29 -31.39
CA GLU A 170 -15.97 -3.35 -31.44
C GLU A 170 -15.34 -2.12 -32.10
N LEU A 171 -16.07 -1.44 -32.99
CA LEU A 171 -15.60 -0.25 -33.72
C LEU A 171 -16.18 1.06 -33.16
N LEU A 172 -17.00 1.00 -32.11
CA LEU A 172 -17.67 2.17 -31.53
C LEU A 172 -18.35 3.04 -32.60
N LEU A 173 -19.05 2.41 -33.57
CA LEU A 173 -19.67 3.08 -34.71
C LEU A 173 -20.73 4.10 -34.29
N ARG A 174 -21.31 3.95 -33.09
CA ARG A 174 -22.21 4.95 -32.50
C ARG A 174 -21.55 6.32 -32.34
N TYR A 175 -20.23 6.37 -32.15
CA TYR A 175 -19.51 7.58 -31.79
C TYR A 175 -18.62 8.07 -32.92
N LYS A 176 -18.64 9.39 -33.12
CA LYS A 176 -17.69 10.10 -33.98
C LYS A 176 -16.55 10.71 -33.18
N PHE A 177 -16.83 11.13 -31.95
CA PHE A 177 -15.84 11.63 -31.01
C PHE A 177 -15.85 10.78 -29.74
N VAL A 178 -14.67 10.38 -29.30
CA VAL A 178 -14.44 9.84 -27.95
C VAL A 178 -13.51 10.78 -27.22
N ILE A 179 -13.98 11.27 -26.08
CA ILE A 179 -13.25 12.15 -25.19
C ILE A 179 -12.84 11.34 -23.96
N LEU A 180 -11.54 11.24 -23.74
CA LEU A 180 -10.91 10.62 -22.58
C LEU A 180 -10.52 11.71 -21.60
N ASP A 181 -11.39 11.98 -20.63
CA ASP A 181 -11.20 13.06 -19.66
C ASP A 181 -10.59 12.57 -18.34
N GLU A 182 -10.03 13.50 -17.58
CA GLU A 182 -9.26 13.25 -16.36
C GLU A 182 -8.16 12.20 -16.58
N ALA A 183 -7.52 12.22 -17.75
CA ALA A 183 -6.51 11.24 -18.17
C ALA A 183 -5.30 11.15 -17.23
N HIS A 184 -5.07 12.18 -16.40
CA HIS A 184 -4.04 12.20 -15.36
C HIS A 184 -4.34 11.28 -14.17
N GLU A 185 -5.58 10.82 -13.94
CA GLU A 185 -5.86 9.83 -12.88
C GLU A 185 -5.26 8.45 -13.21
N ARG A 186 -4.91 8.20 -14.49
CA ARG A 186 -4.21 6.99 -14.97
C ARG A 186 -4.76 5.70 -14.37
N THR A 187 -6.09 5.56 -14.38
CA THR A 187 -6.78 4.36 -13.88
C THR A 187 -6.55 3.18 -14.82
N LEU A 188 -6.68 1.96 -14.31
CA LEU A 188 -6.51 0.73 -15.10
C LEU A 188 -7.42 0.75 -16.35
N ARG A 189 -8.67 1.19 -16.17
CA ARG A 189 -9.67 1.21 -17.26
C ARG A 189 -9.37 2.29 -18.29
N THR A 190 -8.91 3.46 -17.86
CA THR A 190 -8.49 4.54 -18.77
C THR A 190 -7.31 4.09 -19.64
N ASP A 191 -6.31 3.46 -19.03
CA ASP A 191 -5.13 2.97 -19.74
C ASP A 191 -5.46 1.87 -20.76
N MET A 192 -6.38 0.96 -20.41
CA MET A 192 -6.92 0.00 -21.38
C MET A 192 -7.64 0.70 -22.54
N LEU A 193 -8.44 1.73 -22.23
CA LEU A 193 -9.14 2.50 -23.26
C LEU A 193 -8.17 3.20 -24.21
N PHE A 194 -7.03 3.72 -23.74
CA PHE A 194 -6.04 4.36 -24.62
C PHE A 194 -5.59 3.43 -25.74
N GLY A 195 -5.12 2.22 -25.40
CA GLY A 195 -4.68 1.25 -26.40
C GLY A 195 -5.82 0.75 -27.28
N MET A 196 -7.01 0.51 -26.69
CA MET A 196 -8.18 0.04 -27.43
C MET A 196 -8.66 1.06 -28.45
N ILE A 197 -8.79 2.33 -28.05
CA ILE A 197 -9.25 3.42 -28.91
C ILE A 197 -8.22 3.71 -30.00
N LYS A 198 -6.91 3.67 -29.69
CA LYS A 198 -5.87 3.83 -30.70
C LYS A 198 -5.96 2.73 -31.78
N LYS A 199 -6.19 1.47 -31.37
CA LYS A 199 -6.44 0.36 -32.30
C LYS A 199 -7.71 0.57 -33.14
N ILE A 200 -8.83 0.94 -32.50
CA ILE A 200 -10.11 1.20 -33.18
C ILE A 200 -9.99 2.35 -34.18
N GLN A 201 -9.31 3.43 -33.80
CA GLN A 201 -9.06 4.59 -34.66
C GLN A 201 -8.31 4.18 -35.93
N LYS A 202 -7.23 3.40 -35.79
CA LYS A 202 -6.46 2.86 -36.92
C LYS A 202 -7.32 1.98 -37.84
N ILE A 203 -8.08 1.04 -37.28
CA ILE A 203 -8.96 0.15 -38.06
C ILE A 203 -10.03 0.95 -38.81
N ARG A 204 -10.68 1.92 -38.16
CA ARG A 204 -11.68 2.77 -38.82
C ARG A 204 -11.09 3.62 -39.93
N GLU A 205 -9.90 4.16 -39.74
CA GLU A 205 -9.19 4.92 -40.77
C GLU A 205 -8.86 4.05 -41.99
N GLU A 206 -8.35 2.84 -41.78
CA GLU A 206 -8.07 1.88 -42.86
C GLU A 206 -9.34 1.47 -43.61
N LYS A 207 -10.42 1.14 -42.88
CA LYS A 207 -11.71 0.79 -43.48
C LYS A 207 -12.33 1.95 -44.27
N HIS A 208 -12.24 3.18 -43.75
CA HIS A 208 -12.69 4.38 -44.43
C HIS A 208 -11.89 4.63 -45.72
N LYS A 209 -10.56 4.48 -45.68
CA LYS A 209 -9.69 4.57 -46.87
C LYS A 209 -10.04 3.54 -47.95
N ARG A 210 -10.55 2.37 -47.56
CA ARG A 210 -11.05 1.33 -48.48
C ARG A 210 -12.45 1.60 -49.03
N GLY A 211 -13.13 2.66 -48.58
CA GLY A 211 -14.47 3.03 -49.04
C GLY A 211 -15.60 2.16 -48.48
N GLU A 212 -15.40 1.50 -47.34
CA GLU A 212 -16.45 0.74 -46.68
C GLU A 212 -17.59 1.67 -46.22
N ALA A 213 -18.81 1.41 -46.69
CA ALA A 213 -19.96 2.27 -46.45
C ALA A 213 -20.34 2.33 -44.95
N GLY A 214 -20.61 3.53 -44.46
CA GLY A 214 -21.05 3.76 -43.08
C GLY A 214 -19.94 3.80 -42.03
N ILE A 215 -18.66 3.78 -42.44
CA ILE A 215 -17.51 3.85 -41.53
C ILE A 215 -16.78 5.17 -41.72
N GLU A 216 -16.93 6.05 -40.73
CA GLU A 216 -16.22 7.32 -40.64
C GLU A 216 -14.99 7.21 -39.73
N PRO A 217 -13.92 8.00 -39.93
CA PRO A 217 -12.78 8.03 -39.02
C PRO A 217 -13.18 8.46 -37.60
N LEU A 218 -12.64 7.78 -36.58
CA LEU A 218 -12.87 8.13 -35.18
C LEU A 218 -11.95 9.29 -34.76
N LYS A 219 -12.53 10.33 -34.15
CA LYS A 219 -11.77 11.42 -33.54
C LYS A 219 -11.65 11.25 -32.04
N VAL A 220 -10.46 11.53 -31.50
CA VAL A 220 -10.12 11.32 -30.10
C VAL A 220 -9.69 12.63 -29.46
N VAL A 221 -10.19 12.92 -28.26
CA VAL A 221 -9.75 14.06 -27.46
C VAL A 221 -9.28 13.55 -26.11
N VAL A 222 -8.03 13.79 -25.76
CA VAL A 222 -7.49 13.44 -24.43
C VAL A 222 -7.45 14.72 -23.60
N MET A 223 -8.18 14.77 -22.50
CA MET A 223 -8.19 15.92 -21.60
C MET A 223 -7.44 15.58 -20.31
N SER A 224 -6.51 16.45 -19.93
CA SER A 224 -5.72 16.30 -18.71
C SER A 224 -5.51 17.64 -18.00
N ALA A 225 -5.21 17.56 -16.69
CA ALA A 225 -4.89 18.70 -15.85
C ALA A 225 -3.38 18.83 -15.57
N THR A 226 -2.56 17.83 -15.91
CA THR A 226 -1.13 17.74 -15.52
C THR A 226 -0.17 17.96 -16.68
N LEU A 227 1.02 18.50 -16.43
CA LEU A 227 1.98 18.89 -17.48
C LEU A 227 2.53 17.73 -18.35
N ASP A 228 2.22 16.48 -18.06
CA ASP A 228 2.66 15.28 -18.79
C ASP A 228 1.95 15.07 -20.16
N ALA A 229 1.71 16.17 -20.87
CA ALA A 229 1.06 16.17 -22.19
C ALA A 229 1.92 15.48 -23.26
N GLU A 230 3.23 15.46 -23.06
CA GLU A 230 4.20 14.87 -24.00
C GLU A 230 4.05 13.35 -24.08
N LYS A 231 3.93 12.64 -22.95
CA LYS A 231 3.70 11.18 -22.98
C LYS A 231 2.39 10.82 -23.70
N PHE A 232 1.32 11.58 -23.48
CA PHE A 232 0.08 11.39 -24.24
C PHE A 232 0.29 11.67 -25.73
N SER A 233 1.06 12.71 -26.07
CA SER A 233 1.33 13.09 -27.47
C SER A 233 2.10 11.99 -28.17
N GLU A 234 3.20 11.53 -27.60
CA GLU A 234 4.01 10.42 -28.11
C GLU A 234 3.18 9.15 -28.28
N PHE A 235 2.39 8.77 -27.27
CA PHE A 235 1.53 7.60 -27.34
C PHE A 235 0.51 7.70 -28.49
N PHE A 236 -0.05 8.89 -28.73
CA PHE A 236 -1.00 9.15 -29.82
C PHE A 236 -0.34 9.70 -31.10
N ASN A 237 0.86 9.21 -31.44
CA ASN A 237 1.58 9.53 -32.68
C ASN A 237 1.90 11.03 -32.85
N HIS A 238 2.46 11.65 -31.81
CA HIS A 238 2.76 13.08 -31.72
C HIS A 238 1.52 13.98 -31.94
N ALA A 239 0.41 13.63 -31.29
CA ALA A 239 -0.83 14.38 -31.35
C ALA A 239 -0.67 15.84 -30.89
N LYS A 240 -1.41 16.76 -31.52
CA LYS A 240 -1.35 18.20 -31.24
C LYS A 240 -1.81 18.48 -29.80
N ILE A 241 -0.98 19.21 -29.05
CA ILE A 241 -1.26 19.65 -27.68
C ILE A 241 -1.80 21.08 -27.69
N LEU A 242 -2.92 21.31 -27.01
CA LEU A 242 -3.50 22.62 -26.76
C LEU A 242 -3.45 22.93 -25.28
N TYR A 243 -2.88 24.08 -24.91
CA TYR A 243 -2.84 24.55 -23.52
C TYR A 243 -3.87 25.65 -23.30
N ILE A 244 -4.72 25.46 -22.31
CA ILE A 244 -5.69 26.45 -21.84
C ILE A 244 -5.10 27.09 -20.60
N SER A 245 -4.70 28.36 -20.72
CA SER A 245 -4.24 29.15 -19.58
C SER A 245 -5.37 29.26 -18.55
N GLY A 246 -5.11 28.80 -17.33
CA GLY A 246 -6.05 28.90 -16.22
C GLY A 246 -6.25 30.33 -15.73
N ARG A 247 -7.26 30.52 -14.87
CA ARG A 247 -7.45 31.74 -14.06
C ARG A 247 -7.19 31.41 -12.58
N LEU A 248 -6.06 30.78 -12.26
CA LEU A 248 -5.69 30.61 -10.87
C LEU A 248 -5.15 31.93 -10.32
N TYR A 249 -5.64 32.28 -9.14
CA TYR A 249 -5.01 33.29 -8.33
C TYR A 249 -3.68 32.74 -7.79
N PRO A 250 -2.68 33.59 -7.53
CA PRO A 250 -1.41 33.15 -6.98
C PRO A 250 -1.60 32.45 -5.63
N VAL A 251 -0.83 31.38 -5.41
CA VAL A 251 -0.81 30.62 -4.17
C VAL A 251 0.62 30.59 -3.63
N ASP A 252 0.83 31.13 -2.44
CA ASP A 252 2.12 31.06 -1.77
C ASP A 252 2.31 29.65 -1.19
N THR A 253 3.47 29.05 -1.44
CA THR A 253 3.79 27.71 -0.93
C THR A 253 4.84 27.83 0.18
N LEU A 254 4.51 27.31 1.36
CA LEU A 254 5.36 27.32 2.55
C LEU A 254 5.71 25.87 2.91
N PHE A 255 6.96 25.63 3.28
CA PHE A 255 7.48 24.34 3.69
C PHE A 255 7.89 24.39 5.16
N THR A 256 7.85 23.24 5.84
CA THR A 256 8.47 23.14 7.17
C THR A 256 9.98 23.23 7.04
N THR A 257 10.64 23.83 8.03
CA THR A 257 12.11 23.91 8.07
C THR A 257 12.74 22.54 8.35
N GLU A 258 12.08 21.74 9.20
CA GLU A 258 12.51 20.39 9.58
C GLU A 258 11.42 19.35 9.25
N PRO A 259 11.79 18.08 9.00
CA PRO A 259 10.83 17.00 8.82
C PRO A 259 9.94 16.82 10.06
N GLN A 260 8.64 16.61 9.86
CA GLN A 260 7.68 16.43 10.95
C GLN A 260 7.43 14.94 11.19
N ALA A 261 7.78 14.45 12.39
CA ALA A 261 7.58 13.04 12.76
C ALA A 261 6.09 12.69 12.91
N ASP A 262 5.30 13.59 13.51
CA ASP A 262 3.85 13.46 13.64
C ASP A 262 3.13 14.51 12.79
N TYR A 263 2.66 14.08 11.62
CA TYR A 263 1.91 14.97 10.72
C TYR A 263 0.51 15.33 11.24
N ILE A 264 -0.07 14.58 12.20
CA ILE A 264 -1.37 14.89 12.79
C ILE A 264 -1.21 16.09 13.73
N ASP A 265 -0.21 16.06 14.60
CA ASP A 265 0.11 17.17 15.50
C ASP A 265 0.52 18.44 14.71
N ALA A 266 1.41 18.29 13.72
CA ALA A 266 1.81 19.40 12.86
C ALA A 266 0.62 20.00 12.10
N ALA A 267 -0.33 19.18 11.63
CA ALA A 267 -1.56 19.65 11.01
C ALA A 267 -2.47 20.38 12.01
N LEU A 268 -2.63 19.85 13.24
CA LEU A 268 -3.41 20.48 14.31
C LEU A 268 -2.88 21.88 14.62
N VAL A 269 -1.57 21.99 14.88
CA VAL A 269 -0.89 23.26 15.15
C VAL A 269 -1.09 24.24 14.00
N SER A 270 -0.91 23.78 12.75
CA SER A 270 -1.10 24.61 11.56
C SER A 270 -2.55 25.12 11.42
N ILE A 271 -3.56 24.29 11.70
CA ILE A 271 -4.97 24.69 11.68
C ILE A 271 -5.21 25.85 12.65
N PHE A 272 -4.73 25.74 13.89
CA PHE A 272 -4.95 26.77 14.91
C PHE A 272 -4.13 28.04 14.65
N GLN A 273 -2.89 27.92 14.16
CA GLN A 273 -2.10 29.08 13.73
C GLN A 273 -2.80 29.86 12.63
N ILE A 274 -3.31 29.17 11.60
CA ILE A 274 -4.05 29.79 10.50
C ILE A 274 -5.35 30.41 11.02
N HIS A 275 -6.05 29.72 11.92
CA HIS A 275 -7.31 30.19 12.48
C HIS A 275 -7.14 31.52 13.24
N VAL A 276 -6.09 31.65 14.03
CA VAL A 276 -5.83 32.82 14.88
C VAL A 276 -5.19 33.97 14.10
N ASN A 277 -4.18 33.68 13.28
CA ASN A 277 -3.32 34.72 12.70
C ASN A 277 -3.74 35.17 11.29
N ASN A 278 -4.50 34.37 10.55
CA ASN A 278 -4.78 34.64 9.15
C ASN A 278 -6.23 35.13 8.91
N PRO A 279 -6.46 35.99 7.88
CA PRO A 279 -7.77 36.53 7.56
C PRO A 279 -8.78 35.46 7.09
N LYS A 280 -10.05 35.85 6.92
CA LYS A 280 -11.14 34.95 6.49
C LYS A 280 -10.76 34.08 5.28
N GLY A 281 -11.16 32.82 5.36
CA GLY A 281 -10.94 31.79 4.35
C GLY A 281 -10.97 30.40 5.00
N ASP A 282 -11.55 29.43 4.31
CA ASP A 282 -11.68 28.06 4.81
C ASP A 282 -10.37 27.28 4.61
N ILE A 283 -10.19 26.25 5.45
CA ILE A 283 -8.99 25.42 5.50
C ILE A 283 -9.32 24.05 4.89
N LEU A 284 -8.48 23.57 3.98
CA LEU A 284 -8.52 22.20 3.46
C LEU A 284 -7.25 21.46 3.88
N VAL A 285 -7.40 20.36 4.61
CA VAL A 285 -6.29 19.53 5.10
C VAL A 285 -6.31 18.20 4.37
N PHE A 286 -5.19 17.85 3.74
CA PHE A 286 -5.01 16.54 3.12
C PHE A 286 -4.42 15.56 4.13
N LEU A 287 -5.10 14.43 4.33
CA LEU A 287 -4.72 13.35 5.23
C LEU A 287 -4.80 11.99 4.51
N PRO A 288 -3.99 10.99 4.92
CA PRO A 288 -3.85 9.76 4.16
C PRO A 288 -5.03 8.78 4.29
N GLY A 289 -5.89 8.90 5.31
CA GLY A 289 -7.00 7.96 5.51
C GLY A 289 -7.95 8.31 6.64
N GLN A 290 -8.98 7.47 6.80
CA GLN A 290 -10.07 7.66 7.77
C GLN A 290 -9.60 7.83 9.21
N GLU A 291 -8.74 6.93 9.70
CA GLU A 291 -8.24 6.96 11.09
C GLU A 291 -7.59 8.31 11.42
N ALA A 292 -6.70 8.80 10.55
CA ALA A 292 -6.06 10.11 10.73
C ALA A 292 -7.07 11.26 10.69
N ILE A 293 -8.09 11.19 9.83
CA ILE A 293 -9.15 12.20 9.75
C ILE A 293 -10.00 12.21 11.02
N GLU A 294 -10.42 11.06 11.52
CA GLU A 294 -11.23 10.94 12.73
C GLU A 294 -10.45 11.40 13.96
N SER A 295 -9.19 10.98 14.10
CA SER A 295 -8.29 11.43 15.17
C SER A 295 -8.09 12.94 15.15
N LEU A 296 -7.78 13.54 13.99
CA LEU A 296 -7.62 14.99 13.90
C LEU A 296 -8.95 15.74 14.10
N THR A 297 -10.08 15.16 13.67
CA THR A 297 -11.41 15.75 13.91
C THR A 297 -11.70 15.84 15.40
N ALA A 298 -11.42 14.79 16.17
CA ALA A 298 -11.59 14.78 17.62
C ALA A 298 -10.71 15.86 18.27
N LEU A 299 -9.41 15.87 17.96
CA LEU A 299 -8.47 16.85 18.49
C LEU A 299 -8.88 18.29 18.16
N VAL A 300 -9.24 18.59 16.91
CA VAL A 300 -9.67 19.95 16.55
C VAL A 300 -10.92 20.37 17.32
N ASN A 301 -11.89 19.48 17.52
CA ASN A 301 -13.10 19.80 18.28
C ASN A 301 -12.81 20.01 19.77
N ASP A 302 -11.93 19.20 20.36
CA ASP A 302 -11.54 19.31 21.77
C ASP A 302 -10.85 20.65 22.04
N TYR A 303 -9.86 21.03 21.21
CA TYR A 303 -9.18 22.32 21.33
C TYR A 303 -10.08 23.50 20.94
N ALA A 304 -11.00 23.32 19.97
CA ALA A 304 -11.95 24.36 19.60
C ALA A 304 -12.94 24.69 20.73
N SER A 305 -13.25 23.73 21.61
CA SER A 305 -14.10 23.94 22.79
C SER A 305 -13.46 24.87 23.83
N GLN A 306 -12.12 24.96 23.83
CA GLN A 306 -11.34 25.79 24.74
C GLN A 306 -11.09 27.21 24.20
N LEU A 307 -11.52 27.52 22.97
CA LEU A 307 -11.40 28.86 22.40
C LEU A 307 -12.28 29.87 23.15
N ARG A 308 -11.81 31.11 23.24
CA ARG A 308 -12.53 32.18 23.97
C ARG A 308 -13.89 32.47 23.31
N PRO A 309 -14.96 32.78 24.08
CA PRO A 309 -16.32 32.94 23.54
C PRO A 309 -16.47 33.99 22.42
N ASN A 310 -15.60 35.00 22.39
CA ASN A 310 -15.64 36.10 21.42
C ASN A 310 -14.82 35.83 20.13
N GLN A 311 -14.18 34.67 19.98
CA GLN A 311 -13.41 34.32 18.78
C GLN A 311 -14.27 33.66 17.69
N GLN A 312 -13.75 33.65 16.47
CA GLN A 312 -14.37 32.95 15.33
C GLN A 312 -14.50 31.46 15.68
N LYS A 313 -15.65 30.83 15.41
CA LYS A 313 -15.82 29.39 15.67
C LYS A 313 -15.16 28.54 14.58
N LEU A 314 -14.81 27.30 14.91
CA LEU A 314 -14.35 26.29 13.95
C LEU A 314 -15.44 25.27 13.66
N LEU A 315 -15.66 24.96 12.38
CA LEU A 315 -16.54 23.89 11.92
C LEU A 315 -15.71 22.82 11.21
N THR A 316 -15.51 21.67 11.83
CA THR A 316 -14.81 20.53 11.21
C THR A 316 -15.74 19.75 10.28
N CYS A 317 -15.29 19.43 9.07
CA CYS A 317 -16.02 18.61 8.11
C CYS A 317 -15.12 17.51 7.55
N PRO A 318 -15.27 16.25 8.00
CA PRO A 318 -14.50 15.13 7.44
C PRO A 318 -14.96 14.78 6.02
N LEU A 319 -14.03 14.33 5.17
CA LEU A 319 -14.29 13.92 3.79
C LEU A 319 -13.41 12.73 3.36
N PHE A 320 -13.99 11.52 3.37
CA PHE A 320 -13.36 10.29 2.90
C PHE A 320 -14.36 9.34 2.24
N ALA A 321 -13.88 8.34 1.50
CA ALA A 321 -14.71 7.53 0.58
C ALA A 321 -15.88 6.83 1.29
N ALA A 322 -15.61 6.25 2.47
CA ALA A 322 -16.59 5.50 3.25
C ALA A 322 -17.66 6.37 3.94
N LEU A 323 -17.54 7.70 3.88
CA LEU A 323 -18.46 8.62 4.56
C LEU A 323 -19.86 8.60 3.90
N PRO A 324 -20.97 8.58 4.66
CA PRO A 324 -22.31 8.65 4.09
C PRO A 324 -22.52 9.92 3.24
N PRO A 325 -23.22 9.86 2.09
CA PRO A 325 -23.26 11.04 1.21
C PRO A 325 -24.05 12.23 1.74
N SER A 326 -24.96 12.04 2.70
CA SER A 326 -25.55 13.16 3.43
C SER A 326 -24.52 13.94 4.25
N GLN A 327 -23.49 13.26 4.76
CA GLN A 327 -22.38 13.89 5.47
C GLN A 327 -21.35 14.47 4.49
N GLN A 328 -21.06 13.79 3.37
CA GLN A 328 -20.21 14.36 2.31
C GLN A 328 -20.79 15.67 1.76
N GLN A 329 -22.12 15.77 1.67
CA GLN A 329 -22.79 16.97 1.17
C GLN A 329 -22.52 18.20 2.05
N LYS A 330 -22.35 18.03 3.37
CA LYS A 330 -22.10 19.13 4.32
C LYS A 330 -20.85 19.94 4.00
N VAL A 331 -19.87 19.32 3.33
CA VAL A 331 -18.63 19.99 2.92
C VAL A 331 -18.91 21.11 1.91
N PHE A 332 -19.96 20.99 1.10
CA PHE A 332 -20.35 21.98 0.10
C PHE A 332 -21.20 23.12 0.67
N ASP A 333 -21.77 22.94 1.85
CA ASP A 333 -22.60 23.97 2.47
C ASP A 333 -21.71 25.14 2.94
N PRO A 334 -22.18 26.39 2.82
CA PRO A 334 -21.45 27.56 3.31
C PRO A 334 -21.34 27.50 4.84
N ALA A 335 -20.20 27.96 5.36
CA ALA A 335 -20.01 28.07 6.80
C ALA A 335 -21.00 29.10 7.40
N PRO A 336 -21.53 28.87 8.61
CA PRO A 336 -22.31 29.88 9.33
C PRO A 336 -21.52 31.18 9.54
N GLU A 337 -22.22 32.28 9.80
CA GLU A 337 -21.56 33.55 10.09
C GLU A 337 -20.60 33.43 11.29
N ASN A 338 -19.50 34.19 11.23
CA ASN A 338 -18.42 34.16 12.22
C ASN A 338 -17.85 32.75 12.50
N THR A 339 -17.87 31.85 11.52
CA THR A 339 -17.31 30.50 11.61
C THR A 339 -16.33 30.26 10.47
N ARG A 340 -15.25 29.52 10.71
CA ARG A 340 -14.30 29.05 9.69
C ARG A 340 -14.48 27.55 9.51
N LYS A 341 -14.63 27.09 8.26
CA LYS A 341 -14.76 25.66 7.96
C LYS A 341 -13.36 25.05 7.79
N VAL A 342 -13.17 23.89 8.41
CA VAL A 342 -11.96 23.06 8.30
C VAL A 342 -12.36 21.74 7.69
N VAL A 343 -12.03 21.55 6.43
CA VAL A 343 -12.30 20.31 5.70
C VAL A 343 -11.11 19.37 5.86
N LEU A 344 -11.34 18.21 6.47
CA LEU A 344 -10.32 17.19 6.67
C LEU A 344 -10.54 16.07 5.65
N ALA A 345 -9.72 16.02 4.60
CA ALA A 345 -10.00 15.23 3.41
C ALA A 345 -8.88 14.28 3.00
N THR A 346 -9.27 13.17 2.38
CA THR A 346 -8.35 12.33 1.58
C THR A 346 -8.09 12.97 0.19
N ASN A 347 -7.34 12.27 -0.67
CA ASN A 347 -7.16 12.63 -2.08
C ASN A 347 -8.48 12.75 -2.90
N ILE A 348 -9.64 12.45 -2.32
CA ILE A 348 -10.95 12.77 -2.90
C ILE A 348 -11.08 14.26 -3.25
N ALA A 349 -10.51 15.15 -2.43
CA ALA A 349 -10.56 16.59 -2.65
C ALA A 349 -9.54 17.11 -3.70
N GLU A 350 -8.67 16.25 -4.22
CA GLU A 350 -7.51 16.61 -5.05
C GLU A 350 -7.81 16.95 -6.51
N THR A 351 -8.79 16.28 -7.14
CA THR A 351 -9.11 16.43 -8.58
C THR A 351 -10.60 16.71 -8.82
N SER A 352 -11.49 15.82 -8.40
CA SER A 352 -12.86 15.78 -8.95
C SER A 352 -13.93 16.57 -8.17
N ILE A 353 -13.57 17.25 -7.08
CA ILE A 353 -14.54 17.98 -6.25
C ILE A 353 -14.10 19.43 -6.07
N THR A 354 -15.00 20.39 -6.26
CA THR A 354 -14.78 21.82 -5.98
C THR A 354 -15.45 22.18 -4.66
N ILE A 355 -14.67 22.57 -3.65
CA ILE A 355 -15.18 23.10 -2.39
C ILE A 355 -14.99 24.61 -2.44
N SER A 356 -16.09 25.37 -2.35
CA SER A 356 -16.04 26.83 -2.32
C SER A 356 -15.54 27.37 -0.98
N GLY A 357 -14.90 28.53 -0.99
CA GLY A 357 -14.39 29.21 0.19
C GLY A 357 -12.98 28.81 0.65
N ILE A 358 -12.37 27.78 0.04
CA ILE A 358 -11.02 27.32 0.40
C ILE A 358 -9.99 28.39 0.03
N LYS A 359 -9.21 28.81 1.02
CA LYS A 359 -8.10 29.75 0.88
C LYS A 359 -6.78 29.20 1.39
N TYR A 360 -6.85 28.34 2.41
CA TYR A 360 -5.68 27.74 3.04
C TYR A 360 -5.70 26.24 2.80
N VAL A 361 -4.57 25.70 2.34
CA VAL A 361 -4.36 24.26 2.18
C VAL A 361 -3.26 23.81 3.12
N ILE A 362 -3.48 22.73 3.86
CA ILE A 362 -2.45 22.03 4.64
C ILE A 362 -2.23 20.67 3.97
N ASP A 363 -1.01 20.37 3.57
CA ASP A 363 -0.65 19.14 2.86
C ASP A 363 0.38 18.34 3.67
N CYS A 364 -0.02 17.15 4.13
CA CYS A 364 0.89 16.23 4.82
C CYS A 364 1.87 15.51 3.87
N GLY A 365 1.69 15.59 2.55
CA GLY A 365 2.58 14.93 1.59
C GLY A 365 2.37 13.42 1.46
N LEU A 366 1.30 12.86 2.04
CA LEU A 366 1.02 11.43 2.07
C LEU A 366 -0.33 11.07 1.43
N ALA A 367 -0.43 9.84 0.94
CA ALA A 367 -1.67 9.21 0.50
C ALA A 367 -1.63 7.69 0.70
N LYS A 368 -2.77 7.05 0.97
CA LYS A 368 -2.88 5.59 0.92
C LYS A 368 -3.18 5.15 -0.51
N LEU A 369 -2.30 4.33 -1.09
CA LEU A 369 -2.43 3.80 -2.45
C LEU A 369 -2.59 2.27 -2.41
N ARG A 370 -3.39 1.73 -3.33
CA ARG A 370 -3.51 0.28 -3.51
C ARG A 370 -2.27 -0.22 -4.26
N GLY A 371 -1.62 -1.22 -3.70
CA GLY A 371 -0.50 -1.94 -4.30
C GLY A 371 -0.76 -3.43 -4.34
N PHE A 372 -0.46 -4.07 -5.47
CA PHE A 372 -0.60 -5.49 -5.69
C PHE A 372 0.77 -6.14 -5.78
N ASN A 373 1.00 -7.18 -4.98
CA ASN A 373 2.19 -8.01 -5.08
C ASN A 373 1.89 -9.24 -5.96
N PRO A 374 2.42 -9.33 -7.19
CA PRO A 374 2.10 -10.43 -8.10
C PRO A 374 2.66 -11.78 -7.66
N LYS A 375 3.73 -11.81 -6.85
CA LYS A 375 4.30 -13.07 -6.33
C LYS A 375 3.40 -13.72 -5.28
N ILE A 376 2.80 -12.87 -4.45
CA ILE A 376 1.98 -13.27 -3.30
C ILE A 376 0.49 -13.31 -3.69
N GLY A 377 0.09 -12.56 -4.74
CA GLY A 377 -1.30 -12.42 -5.16
C GLY A 377 -2.13 -11.57 -4.21
N VAL A 378 -1.49 -10.66 -3.46
CA VAL A 378 -2.15 -9.88 -2.40
C VAL A 378 -2.22 -8.41 -2.77
N GLU A 379 -3.42 -7.85 -2.58
CA GLU A 379 -3.65 -6.41 -2.57
C GLU A 379 -3.41 -5.86 -1.17
N SER A 380 -2.68 -4.75 -1.11
CA SER A 380 -2.33 -4.05 0.12
C SER A 380 -2.64 -2.57 -0.06
N LEU A 381 -3.10 -1.92 1.00
CA LEU A 381 -3.30 -0.48 1.02
C LEU A 381 -2.15 0.13 1.83
N LEU A 382 -1.15 0.64 1.13
CA LEU A 382 0.09 1.12 1.73
C LEU A 382 0.10 2.65 1.74
N LEU A 383 0.74 3.20 2.78
CA LEU A 383 1.01 4.62 2.88
C LEU A 383 2.19 4.95 1.95
N HIS A 384 2.01 5.93 1.07
CA HIS A 384 3.03 6.39 0.15
C HIS A 384 3.15 7.92 0.18
N PRO A 385 4.37 8.46 -0.02
CA PRO A 385 4.55 9.85 -0.41
C PRO A 385 3.77 10.16 -1.69
N ILE A 386 3.26 11.37 -1.80
CA ILE A 386 2.61 11.85 -3.01
C ILE A 386 3.63 12.23 -4.09
N SER A 387 3.17 12.33 -5.33
CA SER A 387 3.98 12.90 -6.41
C SER A 387 3.98 14.43 -6.38
N LYS A 388 4.95 15.07 -7.05
CA LYS A 388 4.96 16.53 -7.25
C LYS A 388 3.70 17.00 -7.97
N SER A 389 3.25 16.25 -8.97
CA SER A 389 2.00 16.51 -9.69
C SER A 389 0.79 16.54 -8.74
N SER A 390 0.70 15.58 -7.81
CA SER A 390 -0.34 15.56 -6.77
C SER A 390 -0.22 16.76 -5.81
N ALA A 391 0.99 17.06 -5.34
CA ALA A 391 1.25 18.21 -4.48
C ALA A 391 0.82 19.53 -5.14
N TRP A 392 1.10 19.71 -6.44
CA TRP A 392 0.65 20.89 -7.19
C TRP A 392 -0.86 20.97 -7.32
N GLN A 393 -1.55 19.85 -7.52
CA GLN A 393 -3.02 19.82 -7.55
C GLN A 393 -3.65 20.17 -6.19
N ARG A 394 -3.02 19.72 -5.09
CA ARG A 394 -3.40 20.08 -3.72
C ARG A 394 -3.21 21.58 -3.48
N THR A 395 -2.05 22.13 -3.84
CA THR A 395 -1.75 23.56 -3.78
C THR A 395 -2.77 24.38 -4.59
N GLY A 396 -3.11 23.93 -5.80
CA GLY A 396 -4.09 24.57 -6.67
C GLY A 396 -5.51 24.68 -6.08
N ARG A 397 -5.83 23.98 -4.98
CA ARG A 397 -7.12 24.10 -4.29
C ARG A 397 -7.29 25.42 -3.55
N ALA A 398 -6.20 26.04 -3.12
CA ALA A 398 -6.22 27.34 -2.46
C ALA A 398 -6.46 28.52 -3.45
N GLY A 399 -6.08 28.36 -4.72
CA GLY A 399 -6.03 29.45 -5.71
C GLY A 399 -7.24 29.58 -6.62
N ARG A 400 -8.36 28.88 -6.32
CA ARG A 400 -9.49 28.78 -7.25
C ARG A 400 -10.40 30.00 -7.29
N GLU A 401 -10.70 30.57 -6.14
CA GLU A 401 -11.64 31.71 -6.02
C GLU A 401 -10.91 33.02 -5.71
N GLN A 402 -9.76 32.95 -5.04
CA GLN A 402 -8.94 34.09 -4.62
C GLN A 402 -7.51 33.65 -4.32
N ALA A 403 -6.59 34.59 -4.07
CA ALA A 403 -5.22 34.29 -3.66
C ALA A 403 -5.21 33.53 -2.33
N GLY A 404 -4.37 32.51 -2.23
CA GLY A 404 -4.35 31.56 -1.12
C GLY A 404 -2.95 31.16 -0.68
N VAL A 405 -2.87 30.30 0.33
CA VAL A 405 -1.59 29.80 0.88
C VAL A 405 -1.66 28.29 1.05
N CYS A 406 -0.60 27.59 0.66
CA CYS A 406 -0.43 26.16 0.86
C CYS A 406 0.73 25.91 1.84
N TYR A 407 0.42 25.28 2.96
CA TYR A 407 1.35 24.86 3.99
C TYR A 407 1.68 23.38 3.79
N ARG A 408 2.91 23.07 3.40
CA ARG A 408 3.40 21.70 3.24
C ARG A 408 4.10 21.30 4.53
N LEU A 409 3.66 20.21 5.15
CA LEU A 409 4.19 19.68 6.41
C LEU A 409 5.48 18.86 6.21
N TYR A 410 6.20 19.16 5.14
CA TYR A 410 7.44 18.53 4.73
C TYR A 410 8.39 19.60 4.18
N THR A 411 9.68 19.30 4.18
CA THR A 411 10.71 20.25 3.76
C THR A 411 10.71 20.45 2.26
N GLU A 412 11.30 21.55 1.81
CA GLU A 412 11.51 21.81 0.38
C GLU A 412 12.44 20.76 -0.26
N GLU A 413 13.41 20.24 0.50
CA GLU A 413 14.28 19.15 0.05
C GLU A 413 13.48 17.88 -0.20
N THR A 414 12.63 17.47 0.76
CA THR A 414 11.73 16.33 0.60
C THR A 414 10.83 16.49 -0.62
N PHE A 415 10.34 17.70 -0.89
CA PHE A 415 9.54 17.97 -2.09
C PHE A 415 10.31 17.72 -3.40
N ARG A 416 11.60 18.06 -3.44
CA ARG A 416 12.45 17.84 -4.63
C ARG A 416 12.71 16.37 -4.90
N GLU A 417 12.77 15.56 -3.84
CA GLU A 417 12.94 14.10 -3.90
C GLU A 417 11.67 13.34 -4.34
N LEU A 418 10.48 13.95 -4.22
CA LEU A 418 9.24 13.31 -4.67
C LEU A 418 9.29 12.99 -6.16
N GLU A 419 8.69 11.86 -6.53
CA GLU A 419 8.48 11.50 -7.93
C GLU A 419 7.61 12.57 -8.63
N ASP A 420 7.89 12.84 -9.90
CA ASP A 420 7.16 13.88 -10.63
C ASP A 420 5.68 13.51 -10.81
N ASP A 421 5.40 12.25 -11.13
CA ASP A 421 4.05 11.73 -11.38
C ASP A 421 3.73 10.49 -10.53
N THR A 422 2.44 10.28 -10.27
CA THR A 422 1.98 9.08 -9.57
C THR A 422 2.06 7.86 -10.48
N VAL A 423 2.63 6.75 -10.00
CA VAL A 423 2.66 5.47 -10.72
C VAL A 423 1.24 5.05 -11.15
N PRO A 424 1.01 4.72 -12.44
CA PRO A 424 -0.31 4.40 -12.98
C PRO A 424 -0.88 3.10 -12.38
N GLU A 425 -2.21 3.01 -12.31
CA GLU A 425 -2.88 1.89 -11.63
C GLU A 425 -2.55 0.54 -12.28
N ILE A 426 -2.39 0.49 -13.61
CA ILE A 426 -2.06 -0.72 -14.36
C ILE A 426 -0.76 -1.41 -13.89
N ARG A 427 0.17 -0.69 -13.28
CA ARG A 427 1.42 -1.26 -12.74
C ARG A 427 1.30 -1.79 -11.31
N ARG A 428 0.19 -1.52 -10.62
CA ARG A 428 0.02 -1.75 -9.18
C ARG A 428 -1.25 -2.49 -8.78
N CYS A 429 -2.01 -3.07 -9.72
CA CYS A 429 -3.25 -3.81 -9.43
C CYS A 429 -3.24 -5.23 -10.03
N ASN A 430 -4.22 -6.06 -9.62
CA ASN A 430 -4.47 -7.34 -10.31
C ASN A 430 -5.07 -7.08 -11.71
N LEU A 431 -4.49 -7.74 -12.71
CA LEU A 431 -4.83 -7.56 -14.12
C LEU A 431 -5.81 -8.62 -14.66
N ALA A 432 -6.25 -9.62 -13.87
CA ALA A 432 -7.10 -10.72 -14.35
C ALA A 432 -8.37 -10.22 -15.07
N ALA A 433 -9.13 -9.32 -14.44
CA ALA A 433 -10.33 -8.74 -15.04
C ALA A 433 -10.03 -7.91 -16.31
N ALA A 434 -8.91 -7.18 -16.32
CA ALA A 434 -8.48 -6.39 -17.48
C ALA A 434 -8.10 -7.29 -18.66
N VAL A 435 -7.28 -8.32 -18.41
CA VAL A 435 -6.84 -9.29 -19.42
C VAL A 435 -8.02 -10.04 -20.00
N LEU A 436 -9.01 -10.43 -19.18
CA LEU A 436 -10.25 -11.04 -19.65
C LEU A 436 -10.99 -10.12 -20.62
N ALA A 437 -11.14 -8.84 -20.25
CA ALA A 437 -11.80 -7.86 -21.11
C ALA A 437 -11.03 -7.59 -22.42
N LEU A 438 -9.69 -7.53 -22.39
CA LEU A 438 -8.88 -7.39 -23.60
C LEU A 438 -9.07 -8.58 -24.54
N LYS A 439 -8.99 -9.82 -24.02
CA LYS A 439 -9.22 -11.03 -24.81
C LYS A 439 -10.64 -11.13 -25.35
N ALA A 440 -11.64 -10.78 -24.54
CA ALA A 440 -13.03 -10.73 -24.99
C ALA A 440 -13.29 -9.66 -26.06
N SER A 441 -12.46 -8.63 -26.14
CA SER A 441 -12.53 -7.60 -27.19
C SER A 441 -11.69 -7.94 -28.44
N GLY A 442 -11.23 -9.19 -28.58
CA GLY A 442 -10.47 -9.64 -29.74
C GLY A 442 -8.98 -9.28 -29.72
N ILE A 443 -8.39 -9.02 -28.54
CA ILE A 443 -6.93 -8.92 -28.39
C ILE A 443 -6.38 -10.27 -27.97
N GLU A 444 -5.75 -10.97 -28.91
CA GLU A 444 -5.15 -12.28 -28.64
C GLU A 444 -3.84 -12.13 -27.85
N ASP A 445 -2.93 -11.27 -28.34
CA ASP A 445 -1.65 -11.00 -27.70
C ASP A 445 -1.76 -9.82 -26.73
N VAL A 446 -1.89 -10.17 -25.44
CA VAL A 446 -1.93 -9.21 -24.34
C VAL A 446 -0.54 -8.78 -23.88
N LEU A 447 0.54 -9.45 -24.30
CA LEU A 447 1.90 -9.10 -23.90
C LEU A 447 2.46 -7.95 -24.74
N ASP A 448 2.11 -7.95 -26.04
CA ASP A 448 2.51 -6.93 -27.02
C ASP A 448 1.42 -5.91 -27.35
N PHE A 449 0.33 -5.89 -26.58
CA PHE A 449 -0.65 -4.83 -26.65
C PHE A 449 -0.02 -3.45 -26.39
N ASP A 450 -0.54 -2.43 -27.06
CA ASP A 450 -0.02 -1.06 -27.04
C ASP A 450 -0.46 -0.32 -25.77
N TYR A 451 0.16 -0.67 -24.65
CA TYR A 451 -0.01 0.00 -23.36
C TYR A 451 0.73 1.34 -23.34
N MET A 452 0.10 2.38 -22.79
CA MET A 452 0.78 3.64 -22.51
C MET A 452 1.92 3.42 -21.51
N ASP A 453 1.62 2.77 -20.38
CA ASP A 453 2.62 2.24 -19.46
C ASP A 453 2.47 0.74 -19.35
N ARG A 454 3.47 0.00 -19.88
CA ARG A 454 3.41 -1.46 -19.89
C ARG A 454 3.46 -2.01 -18.44
N PRO A 455 2.54 -2.91 -18.05
CA PRO A 455 2.62 -3.62 -16.77
C PRO A 455 3.78 -4.62 -16.76
N SER A 456 4.15 -5.09 -15.56
CA SER A 456 5.21 -6.11 -15.44
C SER A 456 4.78 -7.42 -16.12
N ARG A 457 5.72 -8.09 -16.79
CA ARG A 457 5.46 -9.41 -17.40
C ARG A 457 4.96 -10.43 -16.36
N ALA A 458 5.51 -10.39 -15.14
CA ALA A 458 5.08 -11.26 -14.05
C ALA A 458 3.60 -11.05 -13.70
N SER A 459 3.13 -9.79 -13.66
CA SER A 459 1.71 -9.47 -13.41
C SER A 459 0.79 -9.97 -14.51
N LEU A 460 1.19 -9.82 -15.79
CA LEU A 460 0.41 -10.32 -16.94
C LEU A 460 0.34 -11.86 -16.97
N VAL A 461 1.47 -12.52 -16.75
CA VAL A 461 1.53 -14.00 -16.69
C VAL A 461 0.65 -14.50 -15.55
N ARG A 462 0.73 -13.87 -14.37
CA ARG A 462 -0.11 -14.25 -13.23
C ARG A 462 -1.60 -14.10 -13.52
N ALA A 463 -2.00 -13.02 -14.18
CA ALA A 463 -3.38 -12.81 -14.60
C ALA A 463 -3.85 -13.88 -15.60
N LEU A 464 -2.98 -14.30 -16.54
CA LEU A 464 -3.28 -15.40 -17.46
C LEU A 464 -3.38 -16.75 -16.75
N GLU A 465 -2.49 -17.05 -15.80
CA GLU A 465 -2.56 -18.26 -14.96
C GLU A 465 -3.87 -18.33 -14.17
N GLU A 466 -4.30 -17.21 -13.59
CA GLU A 466 -5.57 -17.10 -12.86
C GLU A 466 -6.76 -17.39 -13.78
N LEU A 467 -6.81 -16.76 -14.95
CA LEU A 467 -7.87 -17.00 -15.94
C LEU A 467 -7.86 -18.44 -16.49
N TYR A 468 -6.68 -19.04 -16.64
CA TYR A 468 -6.54 -20.44 -17.04
C TYR A 468 -7.08 -21.37 -15.96
N ALA A 469 -6.72 -21.11 -14.70
CA ALA A 469 -7.19 -21.89 -13.55
C ALA A 469 -8.73 -21.80 -13.38
N LEU A 470 -9.33 -20.64 -13.65
CA LEU A 470 -10.79 -20.44 -13.68
C LEU A 470 -11.49 -21.10 -14.89
N GLY A 471 -10.71 -21.56 -15.89
CA GLY A 471 -11.23 -22.11 -17.14
C GLY A 471 -11.72 -21.05 -18.13
N ALA A 472 -11.41 -19.78 -17.91
CA ALA A 472 -11.77 -18.68 -18.80
C ALA A 472 -10.95 -18.70 -20.11
N ILE A 473 -9.73 -19.25 -20.07
CA ILE A 473 -8.89 -19.47 -21.24
C ILE A 473 -8.49 -20.94 -21.36
N ASN A 474 -8.22 -21.39 -22.58
CA ASN A 474 -7.76 -22.75 -22.89
C ASN A 474 -6.23 -22.88 -22.86
N ASP A 475 -5.71 -24.07 -23.15
CA ASP A 475 -4.27 -24.38 -23.15
C ASP A 475 -3.49 -23.57 -24.21
N GLN A 476 -4.17 -23.10 -25.26
CA GLN A 476 -3.61 -22.22 -26.29
C GLN A 476 -3.67 -20.73 -25.90
N GLY A 477 -4.18 -20.40 -24.72
CA GLY A 477 -4.35 -19.02 -24.26
C GLY A 477 -5.48 -18.25 -24.95
N GLN A 478 -6.38 -18.93 -25.66
CA GLN A 478 -7.57 -18.36 -26.29
C GLN A 478 -8.75 -18.38 -25.33
N LEU A 479 -9.69 -17.45 -25.53
CA LEU A 479 -10.89 -17.32 -24.70
C LEU A 479 -11.81 -18.53 -24.90
N SER A 480 -12.20 -19.19 -23.80
CA SER A 480 -13.15 -20.31 -23.83
C SER A 480 -14.60 -19.81 -23.91
N GLU A 481 -15.56 -20.70 -24.18
CA GLU A 481 -17.00 -20.35 -24.10
C GLU A 481 -17.40 -19.88 -22.70
N LEU A 482 -16.83 -20.51 -21.66
CA LEU A 482 -16.98 -20.04 -20.29
C LEU A 482 -16.39 -18.64 -20.11
N GLY A 483 -15.21 -18.36 -20.66
CA GLY A 483 -14.59 -17.04 -20.63
C GLY A 483 -15.41 -15.96 -21.33
N LYS A 484 -16.06 -16.28 -22.45
CA LYS A 484 -16.99 -15.37 -23.15
C LYS A 484 -18.20 -15.06 -22.27
N GLN A 485 -18.80 -16.06 -21.63
CA GLN A 485 -19.89 -15.86 -20.69
C GLN A 485 -19.45 -15.02 -19.48
N MET A 486 -18.26 -15.27 -18.94
CA MET A 486 -17.69 -14.50 -17.82
C MET A 486 -17.50 -13.02 -18.17
N ALA A 487 -16.96 -12.72 -19.36
CA ALA A 487 -16.80 -11.36 -19.86
C ALA A 487 -18.15 -10.63 -20.05
N GLY A 488 -19.24 -11.40 -20.23
CA GLY A 488 -20.60 -10.91 -20.28
C GLY A 488 -21.11 -10.31 -18.97
N PHE A 489 -20.46 -10.55 -17.83
CA PHE A 489 -20.85 -10.01 -16.52
C PHE A 489 -20.03 -8.77 -16.14
N PRO A 490 -20.63 -7.75 -15.49
CA PRO A 490 -19.90 -6.62 -14.90
C PRO A 490 -19.22 -7.01 -13.58
N LEU A 491 -18.56 -8.16 -13.49
CA LEU A 491 -18.04 -8.71 -12.23
C LEU A 491 -16.58 -9.17 -12.38
N ASP A 492 -15.93 -9.35 -11.24
CA ASP A 492 -14.63 -10.02 -11.19
C ASP A 492 -14.73 -11.45 -11.76
N PRO A 493 -13.72 -11.96 -12.49
CA PRO A 493 -13.71 -13.32 -13.01
C PRO A 493 -14.15 -14.39 -12.00
N MET A 494 -13.72 -14.29 -10.73
CA MET A 494 -14.09 -15.26 -9.69
C MET A 494 -15.61 -15.27 -9.44
N PHE A 495 -16.23 -14.10 -9.29
CA PHE A 495 -17.68 -13.98 -9.11
C PHE A 495 -18.47 -14.41 -10.35
N SER A 496 -17.98 -14.05 -11.54
CA SER A 496 -18.59 -14.48 -12.80
C SER A 496 -18.60 -16.01 -12.93
N LYS A 497 -17.52 -16.68 -12.52
CA LYS A 497 -17.43 -18.15 -12.50
C LYS A 497 -18.48 -18.75 -11.56
N VAL A 498 -18.64 -18.22 -10.35
CA VAL A 498 -19.64 -18.69 -9.37
C VAL A 498 -21.07 -18.57 -9.94
N LEU A 499 -21.42 -17.45 -10.56
CA LEU A 499 -22.76 -17.27 -11.15
C LEU A 499 -23.06 -18.25 -12.29
N ILE A 500 -22.06 -18.55 -13.13
CA ILE A 500 -22.27 -19.50 -14.22
C ILE A 500 -22.42 -20.91 -13.66
N GLN A 501 -21.59 -21.25 -12.65
CA GLN A 501 -21.59 -22.56 -12.02
C GLN A 501 -22.82 -22.82 -11.13
N SER A 502 -23.51 -21.77 -10.67
CA SER A 502 -24.70 -21.91 -9.83
C SER A 502 -25.85 -22.66 -10.51
N LYS A 503 -25.86 -22.73 -11.85
CA LYS A 503 -26.80 -23.56 -12.63
C LYS A 503 -26.66 -25.04 -12.31
N GLU A 504 -25.44 -25.54 -12.14
CA GLU A 504 -25.18 -26.96 -11.85
C GLU A 504 -25.49 -27.34 -10.40
N TYR A 505 -25.28 -26.39 -9.47
CA TYR A 505 -25.57 -26.59 -8.04
C TYR A 505 -27.00 -26.19 -7.63
N GLY A 506 -27.79 -25.63 -8.54
CA GLY A 506 -29.17 -25.22 -8.30
C GLY A 506 -29.32 -24.08 -7.27
N CYS A 507 -28.35 -23.16 -7.18
CA CYS A 507 -28.27 -22.14 -6.12
C CYS A 507 -28.14 -20.70 -6.66
N THR A 508 -28.68 -20.44 -7.85
CA THR A 508 -28.52 -19.16 -8.55
C THR A 508 -29.12 -17.99 -7.77
N LEU A 509 -30.30 -18.15 -7.18
CA LEU A 509 -30.99 -17.11 -6.41
C LEU A 509 -30.12 -16.59 -5.24
N GLU A 510 -29.55 -17.51 -4.47
CA GLU A 510 -28.71 -17.20 -3.31
C GLU A 510 -27.34 -16.66 -3.76
N ALA A 511 -26.74 -17.22 -4.81
CA ALA A 511 -25.46 -16.76 -5.35
C ALA A 511 -25.54 -15.31 -5.85
N ILE A 512 -26.57 -14.96 -6.62
CA ILE A 512 -26.82 -13.57 -7.05
C ILE A 512 -26.96 -12.65 -5.82
N SER A 513 -27.69 -13.10 -4.80
CA SER A 513 -27.95 -12.30 -3.61
C SER A 513 -26.66 -12.02 -2.83
N ILE A 514 -25.81 -13.02 -2.60
CA ILE A 514 -24.53 -12.85 -1.90
C ILE A 514 -23.57 -11.99 -2.73
N ILE A 515 -23.44 -12.25 -4.03
CA ILE A 515 -22.55 -11.49 -4.92
C ILE A 515 -22.99 -10.02 -5.01
N SER A 516 -24.30 -9.75 -4.99
CA SER A 516 -24.83 -8.38 -4.97
C SER A 516 -24.44 -7.62 -3.69
N LEU A 517 -24.44 -8.30 -2.54
CA LEU A 517 -24.04 -7.72 -1.25
C LEU A 517 -22.52 -7.52 -1.15
N LEU A 518 -21.73 -8.46 -1.69
CA LEU A 518 -20.26 -8.36 -1.76
C LEU A 518 -19.76 -7.32 -2.77
N SER A 519 -20.59 -6.95 -3.74
CA SER A 519 -20.26 -5.94 -4.76
C SER A 519 -20.43 -4.49 -4.29
N VAL A 520 -20.97 -4.28 -3.08
CA VAL A 520 -21.22 -2.96 -2.48
C VAL A 520 -20.36 -2.82 -1.22
N ASP A 521 -20.09 -1.59 -0.80
CA ASP A 521 -19.47 -1.32 0.49
C ASP A 521 -20.27 -2.00 1.63
N SER A 522 -19.56 -2.35 2.72
CA SER A 522 -20.12 -3.08 3.87
C SER A 522 -21.53 -2.61 4.23
N ILE A 523 -22.47 -3.56 4.28
CA ILE A 523 -23.84 -3.31 4.74
C ILE A 523 -23.91 -3.11 6.26
N PHE A 524 -22.93 -3.62 7.00
CA PHE A 524 -22.84 -3.44 8.44
C PHE A 524 -22.19 -2.09 8.74
N PHE A 525 -22.85 -1.32 9.59
CA PHE A 525 -22.36 -0.07 10.14
C PHE A 525 -21.97 -0.28 11.60
N THR A 526 -20.82 0.20 12.03
CA THR A 526 -20.36 0.04 13.41
C THR A 526 -19.80 1.37 13.92
N PRO A 527 -20.63 2.24 14.52
CA PRO A 527 -20.16 3.45 15.17
C PRO A 527 -19.15 3.11 16.27
N SER A 528 -18.11 3.94 16.43
CA SER A 528 -17.14 3.83 17.53
C SER A 528 -17.83 3.72 18.89
N ASP A 529 -18.82 4.56 19.12
CA ASP A 529 -19.45 4.75 20.43
C ASP A 529 -20.52 3.68 20.73
N LYS A 530 -20.91 2.91 19.72
CA LYS A 530 -21.98 1.89 19.81
C LYS A 530 -21.53 0.51 19.35
N ARG A 531 -20.23 0.21 19.48
CA ARG A 531 -19.63 -1.07 19.04
C ARG A 531 -20.32 -2.29 19.66
N GLU A 532 -20.57 -2.26 20.96
CA GLU A 532 -21.21 -3.39 21.67
C GLU A 532 -22.66 -3.61 21.23
N GLN A 533 -23.44 -2.53 21.11
CA GLN A 533 -24.82 -2.60 20.63
C GLN A 533 -24.90 -3.13 19.18
N ALA A 534 -23.98 -2.69 18.32
CA ALA A 534 -23.88 -3.18 16.95
C ALA A 534 -23.49 -4.66 16.90
N ALA A 535 -22.58 -5.11 17.77
CA ALA A 535 -22.20 -6.51 17.87
C ALA A 535 -23.37 -7.39 18.34
N GLU A 536 -24.14 -6.93 19.33
CA GLU A 536 -25.32 -7.62 19.85
C GLU A 536 -26.43 -7.71 18.79
N ALA A 537 -26.71 -6.62 18.07
CA ALA A 537 -27.65 -6.63 16.96
C ALA A 537 -27.24 -7.62 15.86
N ARG A 538 -25.93 -7.70 15.56
CA ARG A 538 -25.40 -8.61 14.54
C ARG A 538 -25.58 -10.08 14.90
N LYS A 539 -25.56 -10.44 16.19
CA LYS A 539 -25.76 -11.84 16.64
C LYS A 539 -27.05 -12.47 16.13
N LYS A 540 -28.11 -11.67 15.93
CA LYS A 540 -29.41 -12.12 15.42
C LYS A 540 -29.34 -12.76 14.03
N PHE A 541 -28.35 -12.37 13.21
CA PHE A 541 -28.24 -12.79 11.82
C PHE A 541 -27.14 -13.82 11.58
N ILE A 542 -26.32 -14.10 12.60
CA ILE A 542 -25.13 -14.95 12.49
C ILE A 542 -25.51 -16.35 12.01
N HIS A 543 -24.87 -16.78 10.93
CA HIS A 543 -24.88 -18.17 10.50
C HIS A 543 -23.61 -18.90 11.00
N PRO A 544 -23.72 -20.11 11.57
CA PRO A 544 -22.56 -20.83 12.12
C PRO A 544 -21.45 -21.08 11.09
N ASP A 545 -21.83 -21.37 9.85
CA ASP A 545 -20.91 -21.73 8.76
C ASP A 545 -20.26 -20.51 8.05
N GLY A 546 -20.58 -19.28 8.47
CA GLY A 546 -19.75 -18.11 8.19
C GLY A 546 -20.45 -16.88 7.62
N ASP A 547 -19.64 -15.96 7.12
CA ASP A 547 -20.05 -14.59 6.79
C ASP A 547 -20.99 -14.53 5.58
N HIS A 548 -20.76 -15.36 4.54
CA HIS A 548 -21.56 -15.33 3.32
C HIS A 548 -23.03 -15.67 3.57
N LEU A 549 -23.28 -16.67 4.42
CA LEU A 549 -24.63 -17.06 4.83
C LEU A 549 -25.24 -16.07 5.82
N THR A 550 -24.41 -15.43 6.65
CA THR A 550 -24.84 -14.33 7.50
C THR A 550 -25.37 -13.15 6.66
N LEU A 551 -24.71 -12.81 5.55
CA LEU A 551 -25.21 -11.80 4.60
C LEU A 551 -26.57 -12.17 4.01
N LEU A 552 -26.76 -13.45 3.67
CA LEU A 552 -28.03 -13.95 3.15
C LEU A 552 -29.16 -13.85 4.20
N ASN A 553 -28.87 -14.17 5.47
CA ASN A 553 -29.83 -14.03 6.57
C ASN A 553 -30.27 -12.57 6.76
N VAL A 554 -29.32 -11.63 6.73
CA VAL A 554 -29.63 -10.20 6.82
C VAL A 554 -30.57 -9.76 5.70
N LEU A 555 -30.33 -10.23 4.46
CA LEU A 555 -31.17 -9.89 3.32
C LEU A 555 -32.59 -10.47 3.45
N LYS A 556 -32.72 -11.72 3.91
CA LYS A 556 -34.01 -12.36 4.18
C LYS A 556 -34.81 -11.57 5.20
N SER A 557 -34.21 -11.20 6.33
CA SER A 557 -34.86 -10.38 7.35
C SER A 557 -35.23 -8.98 6.84
N TYR A 558 -34.38 -8.37 6.01
CA TYR A 558 -34.69 -7.07 5.37
C TYR A 558 -35.92 -7.14 4.45
N TRP A 559 -36.12 -8.26 3.74
CA TRP A 559 -37.30 -8.48 2.92
C TRP A 559 -38.56 -8.71 3.75
N GLU A 560 -38.49 -9.43 4.87
CA GLU A 560 -39.62 -9.64 5.78
C GLU A 560 -40.18 -8.31 6.30
N VAL A 561 -39.30 -7.37 6.65
CA VAL A 561 -39.67 -6.02 7.09
C VAL A 561 -39.93 -5.04 5.95
N LYS A 562 -39.89 -5.50 4.69
CA LYS A 562 -40.14 -4.71 3.47
C LYS A 562 -39.29 -3.43 3.38
N GLY A 563 -38.04 -3.50 3.85
CA GLY A 563 -37.08 -2.40 3.79
C GLY A 563 -37.37 -1.23 4.72
N ASP A 564 -37.93 -1.50 5.90
CA ASP A 564 -38.15 -0.50 6.94
C ASP A 564 -36.83 0.19 7.35
N ILE A 565 -36.89 1.52 7.39
CA ILE A 565 -35.75 2.39 7.69
C ILE A 565 -35.40 2.31 9.18
N GLU A 566 -36.41 2.20 10.05
CA GLU A 566 -36.17 2.14 11.49
C GLU A 566 -35.55 0.81 11.89
N TRP A 567 -36.04 -0.30 11.33
CA TRP A 567 -35.40 -1.62 11.47
C TRP A 567 -33.92 -1.62 11.06
N CYS A 568 -33.58 -0.92 9.96
CA CYS A 568 -32.17 -0.79 9.55
C CYS A 568 -31.34 -0.03 10.59
N ARG A 569 -31.91 1.02 11.18
CA ARG A 569 -31.24 1.84 12.19
C ARG A 569 -31.01 1.05 13.48
N GLU A 570 -32.02 0.32 13.95
CA GLU A 570 -31.95 -0.52 15.15
C GLU A 570 -30.95 -1.67 15.00
N ASN A 571 -30.84 -2.24 13.79
CA ASN A 571 -29.92 -3.36 13.53
C ASN A 571 -28.57 -2.93 12.93
N PHE A 572 -28.27 -1.62 12.93
CA PHE A 572 -27.02 -1.06 12.41
C PHE A 572 -26.70 -1.48 10.97
N ILE A 573 -27.73 -1.55 10.13
CA ILE A 573 -27.63 -1.86 8.69
C ILE A 573 -27.72 -0.57 7.89
N ASN A 574 -26.81 -0.41 6.93
CA ASN A 574 -26.82 0.74 6.03
C ASN A 574 -27.89 0.56 4.94
N ASN A 575 -29.06 1.17 5.13
CA ASN A 575 -30.20 1.11 4.19
C ASN A 575 -29.82 1.58 2.78
N ARG A 576 -28.90 2.54 2.64
CA ARG A 576 -28.45 3.00 1.31
C ARG A 576 -27.70 1.88 0.60
N ASN A 577 -26.73 1.26 1.26
CA ASN A 577 -25.94 0.17 0.67
C ASN A 577 -26.83 -1.03 0.36
N MET A 578 -27.81 -1.32 1.22
CA MET A 578 -28.80 -2.37 0.97
C MET A 578 -29.65 -2.10 -0.27
N LYS A 579 -30.15 -0.87 -0.46
CA LYS A 579 -30.88 -0.48 -1.69
C LYS A 579 -30.01 -0.63 -2.94
N VAL A 580 -28.76 -0.19 -2.87
CA VAL A 580 -27.81 -0.35 -3.99
C VAL A 580 -27.55 -1.85 -4.27
N ALA A 581 -27.41 -2.67 -3.23
CA ALA A 581 -27.24 -4.11 -3.41
C ALA A 581 -28.46 -4.76 -4.08
N LEU A 582 -29.69 -4.34 -3.73
CA LEU A 582 -30.91 -4.77 -4.42
C LEU A 582 -30.96 -4.32 -5.88
N GLU A 583 -30.55 -3.08 -6.18
CA GLU A 583 -30.43 -2.59 -7.56
C GLU A 583 -29.42 -3.42 -8.37
N VAL A 584 -28.27 -3.78 -7.76
CA VAL A 584 -27.27 -4.66 -8.36
C VAL A 584 -27.85 -6.04 -8.60
N ARG A 585 -28.57 -6.59 -7.62
CA ARG A 585 -29.24 -7.89 -7.69
C ARG A 585 -30.22 -7.95 -8.87
N ASP A 586 -31.11 -6.97 -8.99
CA ASP A 586 -32.09 -6.90 -10.09
C ASP A 586 -31.42 -6.84 -11.47
N GLN A 587 -30.25 -6.23 -11.55
CA GLN A 587 -29.50 -6.18 -12.81
C GLN A 587 -28.75 -7.46 -13.10
N LEU A 588 -28.16 -8.08 -12.09
CA LEU A 588 -27.54 -9.40 -12.23
C LEU A 588 -28.58 -10.43 -12.69
N ILE A 589 -29.83 -10.35 -12.22
CA ILE A 589 -30.95 -11.15 -12.73
C ILE A 589 -31.12 -10.94 -14.24
N ARG A 590 -31.18 -9.69 -14.72
CA ARG A 590 -31.27 -9.39 -16.17
C ARG A 590 -30.05 -9.84 -16.97
N PHE A 591 -28.88 -9.94 -16.36
CA PHE A 591 -27.70 -10.53 -17.00
C PHE A 591 -27.81 -12.06 -17.06
N CYS A 592 -28.27 -12.70 -15.98
CA CYS A 592 -28.51 -14.14 -15.91
C CYS A 592 -29.54 -14.58 -16.96
N GLU A 593 -30.66 -13.86 -17.08
CA GLU A 593 -31.70 -14.10 -18.10
C GLU A 593 -31.15 -14.03 -19.53
N ARG A 594 -30.18 -13.14 -19.80
CA ARG A 594 -29.53 -13.03 -21.12
C ARG A 594 -28.56 -14.15 -21.42
N VAL A 595 -28.01 -14.80 -20.40
CA VAL A 595 -27.02 -15.89 -20.51
C VAL A 595 -27.68 -17.26 -20.27
N ASP A 596 -29.02 -17.33 -20.31
CA ASP A 596 -29.79 -18.57 -20.10
C ASP A 596 -29.54 -19.26 -18.74
N LEU A 597 -29.39 -18.42 -17.70
CA LEU A 597 -29.34 -18.83 -16.29
C LEU A 597 -30.68 -18.52 -15.63
N ASP A 598 -31.35 -19.53 -15.06
CA ASP A 598 -32.60 -19.33 -14.31
C ASP A 598 -32.31 -18.61 -12.98
N PRO A 599 -32.75 -17.36 -12.81
CA PRO A 599 -32.50 -16.58 -11.60
C PRO A 599 -33.30 -17.08 -10.38
N ASN A 600 -34.31 -17.94 -10.58
CA ASN A 600 -35.18 -18.44 -9.52
C ASN A 600 -34.76 -19.81 -8.96
N SER A 601 -33.74 -20.43 -9.53
CA SER A 601 -33.18 -21.68 -9.03
C SER A 601 -32.60 -21.48 -7.62
N SER A 602 -33.13 -22.20 -6.64
CA SER A 602 -32.81 -22.07 -5.21
C SER A 602 -32.45 -23.44 -4.62
N CYS A 603 -31.41 -23.46 -3.79
CA CYS A 603 -30.98 -24.66 -3.08
C CYS A 603 -31.74 -24.87 -1.75
N GLY A 604 -32.74 -24.02 -1.46
CA GLY A 604 -33.55 -24.13 -0.25
C GLY A 604 -32.72 -24.06 1.04
N THR A 605 -32.71 -25.16 1.79
CA THR A 605 -31.96 -25.31 3.05
C THR A 605 -30.57 -25.94 2.86
N GLU A 606 -30.22 -26.42 1.66
CA GLU A 606 -28.93 -27.06 1.38
C GLU A 606 -27.83 -26.02 1.16
N THR A 607 -27.41 -25.36 2.24
CA THR A 607 -26.37 -24.33 2.22
C THR A 607 -25.00 -24.83 1.74
N ASP A 608 -24.74 -26.13 1.85
CA ASP A 608 -23.50 -26.75 1.36
C ASP A 608 -23.34 -26.63 -0.16
N ASN A 609 -24.43 -26.72 -0.94
CA ASN A 609 -24.36 -26.60 -2.39
C ASN A 609 -23.96 -25.18 -2.81
N LEU A 610 -24.44 -24.18 -2.07
CA LEU A 610 -24.02 -22.80 -2.24
C LEU A 610 -22.53 -22.62 -1.93
N LEU A 611 -22.03 -23.15 -0.80
CA LEU A 611 -20.61 -23.04 -0.46
C LEU A 611 -19.72 -23.77 -1.47
N LYS A 612 -20.11 -24.97 -1.92
CA LYS A 612 -19.44 -25.71 -3.01
C LYS A 612 -19.40 -24.91 -4.31
N CYS A 613 -20.50 -24.25 -4.66
CA CYS A 613 -20.57 -23.36 -5.82
C CYS A 613 -19.55 -22.21 -5.70
N PHE A 614 -19.50 -21.53 -4.55
CA PHE A 614 -18.53 -20.45 -4.31
C PHE A 614 -17.07 -20.92 -4.45
N ILE A 615 -16.75 -22.12 -3.97
CA ILE A 615 -15.39 -22.67 -4.10
C ILE A 615 -14.97 -22.84 -5.56
N THR A 616 -15.89 -23.08 -6.50
CA THR A 616 -15.51 -23.20 -7.93
C THR A 616 -14.90 -21.93 -8.52
N GLY A 617 -15.23 -20.76 -7.99
CA GLY A 617 -14.58 -19.49 -8.33
C GLY A 617 -13.47 -19.10 -7.35
N PHE A 618 -13.63 -19.42 -6.07
CA PHE A 618 -12.75 -18.98 -4.98
C PHE A 618 -11.74 -20.05 -4.52
N PHE A 619 -11.51 -21.14 -5.27
CA PHE A 619 -10.62 -22.23 -4.84
C PHE A 619 -9.19 -21.77 -4.54
N GLN A 620 -8.71 -20.72 -5.21
CA GLN A 620 -7.40 -20.13 -4.91
C GLN A 620 -7.38 -19.37 -3.59
N ASN A 621 -8.53 -18.86 -3.15
CA ASN A 621 -8.74 -18.09 -1.93
C ASN A 621 -9.24 -19.00 -0.80
N THR A 622 -8.52 -20.08 -0.58
CA THR A 622 -8.84 -21.08 0.46
C THR A 622 -7.65 -21.29 1.37
N ALA A 623 -7.92 -21.67 2.62
CA ALA A 623 -6.89 -21.98 3.60
C ALA A 623 -7.29 -23.15 4.47
N LEU A 624 -6.29 -23.92 4.90
CA LEU A 624 -6.48 -25.12 5.71
C LEU A 624 -5.87 -24.91 7.09
N LEU A 625 -6.58 -25.38 8.10
CA LEU A 625 -6.12 -25.37 9.48
C LEU A 625 -4.91 -26.30 9.61
N GLN A 626 -3.83 -25.78 10.17
CA GLN A 626 -2.61 -26.52 10.47
C GLN A 626 -2.68 -27.10 11.89
N PRO A 627 -1.88 -28.13 12.22
CA PRO A 627 -1.86 -28.75 13.55
C PRO A 627 -1.52 -27.78 14.69
N ASP A 628 -0.77 -26.72 14.39
CA ASP A 628 -0.42 -25.65 15.34
C ASP A 628 -1.59 -24.68 15.62
N GLY A 629 -2.72 -24.84 14.92
CA GLY A 629 -3.90 -24.00 15.03
C GLY A 629 -3.86 -22.73 14.16
N SER A 630 -2.83 -22.55 13.33
CA SER A 630 -2.77 -21.48 12.34
C SER A 630 -3.48 -21.88 11.03
N TYR A 631 -3.92 -20.90 10.23
CA TYR A 631 -4.45 -21.18 8.89
C TYR A 631 -3.37 -20.90 7.85
N LYS A 632 -3.18 -21.85 6.94
CA LYS A 632 -2.23 -21.74 5.82
C LYS A 632 -3.00 -21.70 4.51
N SER A 633 -2.76 -20.68 3.69
CA SER A 633 -3.39 -20.58 2.36
C SER A 633 -2.96 -21.75 1.48
N VAL A 634 -3.94 -22.33 0.78
CA VAL A 634 -3.74 -23.41 -0.20
C VAL A 634 -2.91 -22.91 -1.37
N THR A 635 -3.10 -21.63 -1.74
CA THR A 635 -2.32 -20.97 -2.79
C THR A 635 -1.19 -20.17 -2.14
N GLY A 636 0.06 -20.54 -2.44
CA GLY A 636 1.24 -19.81 -1.96
C GLY A 636 1.70 -20.13 -0.54
N GLY A 637 0.95 -20.93 0.24
CA GLY A 637 1.43 -21.48 1.51
C GLY A 637 1.64 -20.46 2.64
N GLN A 638 1.00 -19.31 2.57
CA GLN A 638 1.20 -18.23 3.55
C GLN A 638 0.33 -18.43 4.80
N LEU A 639 0.87 -18.02 5.95
CA LEU A 639 0.12 -17.98 7.20
C LEU A 639 -0.84 -16.78 7.19
N ILE A 640 -2.12 -17.07 7.38
CA ILE A 640 -3.19 -16.08 7.39
C ILE A 640 -3.98 -16.11 8.69
N LYS A 641 -4.62 -14.99 9.03
CA LYS A 641 -5.48 -14.86 10.20
C LYS A 641 -6.88 -14.42 9.80
N ILE A 642 -7.89 -14.96 10.46
CA ILE A 642 -9.26 -14.49 10.27
C ILE A 642 -9.39 -13.09 10.87
N HIS A 643 -9.97 -12.15 10.11
CA HIS A 643 -10.19 -10.79 10.59
C HIS A 643 -11.18 -10.77 11.77
N PRO A 644 -10.98 -9.96 12.83
CA PRO A 644 -11.87 -9.91 14.00
C PRO A 644 -13.33 -9.58 13.70
N GLY A 645 -13.59 -8.89 12.59
CA GLY A 645 -14.93 -8.58 12.13
C GLY A 645 -15.71 -9.75 11.50
N SER A 646 -15.09 -10.93 11.35
CA SER A 646 -15.73 -12.14 10.81
C SER A 646 -16.42 -12.95 11.91
N VAL A 647 -17.54 -13.59 11.57
CA VAL A 647 -18.22 -14.57 12.43
C VAL A 647 -17.35 -15.82 12.70
N MET A 648 -16.37 -16.07 11.82
CA MET A 648 -15.43 -17.19 11.95
C MET A 648 -14.25 -16.87 12.86
N PHE A 649 -14.15 -15.64 13.39
CA PHE A 649 -13.08 -15.27 14.29
C PHE A 649 -13.11 -16.12 15.57
N GLY A 650 -11.97 -16.71 15.93
CA GLY A 650 -11.84 -17.60 17.08
C GLY A 650 -12.36 -19.04 16.86
N LYS A 651 -13.09 -19.31 15.77
CA LYS A 651 -13.54 -20.67 15.42
C LYS A 651 -12.43 -21.44 14.70
N ARG A 652 -12.29 -22.72 15.05
CA ARG A 652 -11.37 -23.65 14.38
C ARG A 652 -12.16 -24.64 13.55
N VAL A 653 -12.10 -24.49 12.23
CA VAL A 653 -12.73 -25.38 11.25
C VAL A 653 -11.66 -25.92 10.31
N GLU A 654 -11.89 -27.10 9.73
CA GLU A 654 -10.90 -27.81 8.90
C GLU A 654 -10.34 -26.95 7.77
N GLY A 655 -11.23 -26.31 7.01
CA GLY A 655 -10.89 -25.39 5.94
C GLY A 655 -11.77 -24.15 5.96
N ILE A 656 -11.25 -23.07 5.39
CA ILE A 656 -11.98 -21.83 5.16
C ILE A 656 -11.79 -21.37 3.72
N PHE A 657 -12.81 -20.72 3.16
CA PHE A 657 -12.64 -19.86 1.99
C PHE A 657 -12.89 -18.40 2.38
N TYR A 658 -12.28 -17.49 1.65
CA TYR A 658 -12.36 -16.06 1.91
C TYR A 658 -12.52 -15.25 0.63
N ASN A 659 -13.20 -14.09 0.73
CA ASN A 659 -13.35 -13.20 -0.41
C ASN A 659 -12.07 -12.37 -0.64
N GLU A 660 -11.53 -11.80 0.45
CA GLU A 660 -10.44 -10.83 0.40
C GLU A 660 -9.31 -11.22 1.35
N LEU A 661 -8.08 -11.10 0.85
CA LEU A 661 -6.85 -11.19 1.64
C LEU A 661 -6.24 -9.79 1.70
N VAL A 662 -6.22 -9.20 2.88
CA VAL A 662 -5.75 -7.84 3.12
C VAL A 662 -4.52 -7.88 4.01
N PHE A 663 -3.48 -7.19 3.59
CA PHE A 663 -2.30 -6.95 4.42
C PHE A 663 -2.42 -5.62 5.16
N THR A 664 -2.37 -5.67 6.49
CA THR A 664 -2.19 -4.48 7.35
C THR A 664 -0.86 -4.60 8.10
N THR A 665 -0.88 -5.03 9.36
CA THR A 665 0.31 -5.48 10.11
C THR A 665 0.54 -6.98 9.96
N LYS A 666 -0.53 -7.72 9.63
CA LYS A 666 -0.55 -9.16 9.39
C LYS A 666 -1.47 -9.45 8.21
N HIS A 667 -1.36 -10.64 7.63
CA HIS A 667 -2.28 -11.13 6.61
C HIS A 667 -3.63 -11.48 7.25
N TYR A 668 -4.64 -10.66 6.98
CA TYR A 668 -6.00 -10.88 7.43
C TYR A 668 -6.92 -11.29 6.28
N VAL A 669 -7.72 -12.31 6.49
CA VAL A 669 -8.80 -12.69 5.56
C VAL A 669 -10.15 -12.17 6.03
N ARG A 670 -10.93 -11.64 5.10
CA ARG A 670 -12.26 -11.05 5.31
C ARG A 670 -13.32 -11.81 4.52
N ASN A 671 -14.57 -11.75 5.02
CA ASN A 671 -15.72 -12.49 4.52
C ASN A 671 -15.39 -13.98 4.41
N VAL A 672 -15.37 -14.65 5.56
CA VAL A 672 -14.86 -16.01 5.70
C VAL A 672 -16.01 -16.98 5.94
N SER A 673 -15.98 -18.12 5.26
CA SER A 673 -16.91 -19.22 5.46
C SER A 673 -16.19 -20.56 5.57
N ALA A 674 -16.77 -21.47 6.35
CA ALA A 674 -16.23 -22.81 6.56
C ALA A 674 -16.38 -23.67 5.30
N ILE A 675 -15.38 -24.52 5.03
CA ILE A 675 -15.41 -25.52 3.96
C ILE A 675 -14.82 -26.84 4.44
N GLN A 676 -15.20 -27.92 3.77
CA GLN A 676 -14.56 -29.22 3.93
C GLN A 676 -13.40 -29.36 2.95
N SER A 677 -12.27 -29.91 3.39
CA SER A 677 -11.07 -30.04 2.54
C SER A 677 -11.34 -30.88 1.28
N ALA A 678 -12.22 -31.88 1.39
CA ALA A 678 -12.61 -32.77 0.30
C ALA A 678 -13.33 -32.07 -0.86
N TRP A 679 -13.87 -30.85 -0.66
CA TRP A 679 -14.56 -30.11 -1.73
C TRP A 679 -13.58 -29.47 -2.72
N LEU A 680 -12.35 -29.18 -2.32
CA LEU A 680 -11.36 -28.49 -3.16
C LEU A 680 -11.02 -29.26 -4.44
N PRO A 681 -10.66 -30.56 -4.40
CA PRO A 681 -10.31 -31.30 -5.61
C PRO A 681 -11.52 -31.53 -6.53
N LEU A 682 -12.74 -31.51 -6.00
CA LEU A 682 -13.97 -31.64 -6.77
C LEU A 682 -14.32 -30.33 -7.49
N ALA A 683 -14.10 -29.19 -6.83
CA ALA A 683 -14.40 -27.87 -7.37
C ALA A 683 -13.42 -27.44 -8.48
N ALA A 684 -12.13 -27.80 -8.37
CA ALA A 684 -11.10 -27.44 -9.34
C ALA A 684 -10.18 -28.64 -9.66
N PRO A 685 -10.68 -29.69 -10.34
CA PRO A 685 -9.92 -30.92 -10.57
C PRO A 685 -8.66 -30.69 -11.39
N LYS A 686 -8.70 -29.82 -12.41
CA LYS A 686 -7.52 -29.48 -13.23
C LYS A 686 -6.39 -28.87 -12.39
N TYR A 687 -6.75 -27.99 -11.45
CA TYR A 687 -5.78 -27.30 -10.59
C TYR A 687 -5.14 -28.26 -9.59
N PHE A 688 -5.96 -29.04 -8.87
CA PHE A 688 -5.47 -29.94 -7.82
C PHE A 688 -4.88 -31.25 -8.34
N ASN A 689 -5.30 -31.75 -9.51
CA ASN A 689 -4.68 -32.93 -10.12
C ASN A 689 -3.28 -32.62 -10.66
N ASN A 690 -3.06 -31.41 -11.19
CA ASN A 690 -1.72 -30.94 -11.60
C ASN A 690 -0.77 -30.74 -10.40
N MET A 691 -1.30 -30.43 -9.21
CA MET A 691 -0.52 -30.46 -7.97
C MET A 691 -0.19 -31.89 -7.50
N LYS A 692 -1.03 -32.89 -7.80
CA LYS A 692 -0.76 -34.29 -7.44
C LYS A 692 0.28 -34.94 -8.37
N THR A 693 0.33 -34.58 -9.64
CA THR A 693 1.35 -35.08 -10.59
C THR A 693 2.73 -34.47 -10.38
N SER A 694 2.85 -33.33 -9.68
CA SER A 694 4.14 -32.77 -9.24
C SER A 694 4.66 -33.38 -7.93
N ASN A 695 3.81 -34.07 -7.15
CA ASN A 695 4.16 -34.67 -5.85
C ASN A 695 3.99 -36.20 -5.76
N ASN A 696 3.68 -36.90 -6.85
CA ASN A 696 3.66 -38.37 -6.88
C ASN A 696 4.25 -38.90 -8.20
N GLN A 697 5.52 -39.31 -8.17
CA GLN A 697 6.00 -40.33 -9.09
C GLN A 697 5.47 -41.71 -8.63
N PRO A 698 4.98 -42.56 -9.55
CA PRO A 698 4.63 -43.95 -9.22
C PRO A 698 5.89 -44.76 -8.89
N LEU A 699 5.82 -45.59 -7.84
CA LEU A 699 6.91 -46.46 -7.40
C LEU A 699 7.38 -47.40 -8.54
N PRO A 700 8.68 -47.38 -8.90
CA PRO A 700 9.22 -48.31 -9.89
C PRO A 700 9.44 -49.73 -9.31
N PRO A 701 9.49 -50.79 -10.16
CA PRO A 701 9.53 -52.21 -9.80
C PRO A 701 10.82 -52.72 -9.10
N HIS A 702 11.58 -51.85 -8.44
CA HIS A 702 12.90 -52.15 -7.87
C HIS A 702 12.83 -52.67 -6.41
N LEU A 703 11.65 -52.64 -5.78
CA LEU A 703 11.48 -53.05 -4.37
C LEU A 703 11.32 -54.57 -4.15
N LEU A 704 11.06 -55.36 -5.20
CA LEU A 704 11.17 -56.84 -5.11
C LEU A 704 12.59 -57.35 -5.40
N GLN A 705 13.43 -56.57 -6.08
CA GLN A 705 14.81 -56.94 -6.42
C GLN A 705 15.81 -56.57 -5.30
N GLN A 706 15.44 -55.62 -4.42
CA GLN A 706 16.27 -55.14 -3.29
C GLN A 706 16.44 -56.15 -2.15
N GLN A 707 15.52 -57.09 -1.94
CA GLN A 707 15.69 -58.14 -0.91
C GLN A 707 16.70 -59.22 -1.34
N GLN A 708 16.80 -59.54 -2.63
CA GLN A 708 17.80 -60.48 -3.15
C GLN A 708 19.19 -59.82 -3.34
N GLN A 709 19.23 -58.52 -3.66
CA GLN A 709 20.48 -57.77 -3.79
C GLN A 709 21.16 -57.46 -2.45
N GLN A 710 20.43 -57.29 -1.35
CA GLN A 710 21.05 -57.02 -0.03
C GLN A 710 21.90 -58.19 0.50
N GLN A 711 21.61 -59.44 0.13
CA GLN A 711 22.45 -60.60 0.50
C GLN A 711 23.72 -60.72 -0.37
N GLN A 712 23.68 -60.29 -1.63
CA GLN A 712 24.87 -60.25 -2.50
C GLN A 712 25.75 -59.01 -2.25
N GLN A 713 25.17 -57.88 -1.80
CA GLN A 713 25.88 -56.63 -1.51
C GLN A 713 26.87 -56.74 -0.34
N GLN A 714 26.58 -57.56 0.68
CA GLN A 714 27.52 -57.76 1.80
C GLN A 714 28.79 -58.51 1.38
N GLN A 715 28.72 -59.38 0.36
CA GLN A 715 29.89 -60.07 -0.20
C GLN A 715 30.70 -59.17 -1.15
N TYR A 716 30.04 -58.24 -1.84
CA TYR A 716 30.67 -57.35 -2.81
C TYR A 716 31.42 -56.17 -2.15
N LEU A 717 30.94 -55.69 -0.99
CA LEU A 717 31.56 -54.62 -0.20
C LEU A 717 32.96 -55.00 0.36
N GLN A 718 33.28 -56.29 0.47
CA GLN A 718 34.60 -56.75 0.91
C GLN A 718 35.65 -56.73 -0.23
N GLN A 719 35.21 -56.60 -1.49
CA GLN A 719 36.06 -56.71 -2.68
C GLN A 719 36.33 -55.36 -3.38
N GLN A 720 35.59 -54.29 -3.03
CA GLN A 720 35.73 -52.96 -3.64
C GLN A 720 36.83 -52.06 -3.05
N GLN A 721 37.61 -52.53 -2.07
CA GLN A 721 38.73 -51.77 -1.50
C GLN A 721 39.99 -51.72 -2.37
N LEU A 722 39.97 -52.24 -3.61
CA LEU A 722 41.21 -52.46 -4.39
C LEU A 722 41.35 -51.73 -5.73
N ILE A 723 40.36 -51.00 -6.27
CA ILE A 723 40.54 -50.39 -7.60
C ILE A 723 39.83 -49.03 -7.70
N GLN A 724 40.57 -47.96 -7.40
CA GLN A 724 40.31 -46.63 -7.95
C GLN A 724 41.54 -46.22 -8.77
N GLN A 725 41.47 -46.37 -10.10
CA GLN A 725 42.41 -45.75 -11.03
C GLN A 725 41.70 -45.39 -12.36
N GLN A 726 41.90 -44.13 -12.76
CA GLN A 726 41.83 -43.53 -14.11
C GLN A 726 40.61 -42.66 -14.50
N ARG A 727 40.94 -41.66 -15.34
CA ARG A 727 40.46 -40.27 -15.45
C ARG A 727 39.68 -39.98 -16.76
N GLY A 728 38.94 -38.85 -16.74
CA GLY A 728 38.80 -37.84 -17.84
C GLY A 728 37.57 -38.00 -18.77
N MET A 729 36.99 -36.99 -19.42
CA MET A 729 37.21 -35.54 -19.63
C MET A 729 35.97 -34.93 -20.35
N PHE A 730 35.87 -33.58 -20.36
CA PHE A 730 35.15 -32.62 -21.26
C PHE A 730 33.90 -31.84 -20.79
N TYR A 731 34.02 -30.50 -20.97
CA TYR A 731 33.14 -29.35 -20.65
C TYR A 731 32.25 -28.92 -21.85
N PRO A 732 31.21 -28.06 -21.65
CA PRO A 732 31.37 -26.60 -21.89
C PRO A 732 30.61 -25.66 -20.93
N GLN A 733 30.98 -24.37 -21.00
CA GLN A 733 30.71 -23.21 -20.12
C GLN A 733 29.40 -22.45 -20.43
N VAL A 734 28.87 -21.69 -19.45
CA VAL A 734 28.20 -20.38 -19.65
C VAL A 734 28.52 -19.44 -18.47
N ALA A 735 28.82 -18.17 -18.79
CA ALA A 735 29.30 -17.11 -17.90
C ALA A 735 28.20 -16.27 -17.23
N TYR A 736 28.53 -15.62 -16.10
CA TYR A 736 27.79 -14.49 -15.54
C TYR A 736 28.69 -13.24 -15.45
N PRO A 737 28.16 -12.01 -15.56
CA PRO A 737 28.96 -10.80 -15.68
C PRO A 737 29.55 -10.36 -14.34
N MET A 738 30.86 -10.13 -14.30
CA MET A 738 31.52 -9.47 -13.16
C MET A 738 31.21 -7.98 -13.14
N MET A 739 30.75 -7.47 -11.99
CA MET A 739 30.82 -6.04 -11.67
C MET A 739 32.24 -5.69 -11.18
N ALA A 740 33.12 -5.43 -12.14
CA ALA A 740 34.45 -4.88 -11.88
C ALA A 740 34.46 -3.42 -12.34
N ASN A 741 34.32 -2.48 -11.39
CA ASN A 741 34.83 -1.09 -11.44
C ASN A 741 34.26 -0.26 -10.28
N ILE A 742 34.57 -0.63 -9.03
CA ILE A 742 34.24 0.17 -7.84
C ILE A 742 35.48 0.18 -6.94
N LYS A 743 35.97 1.37 -6.57
CA LYS A 743 37.18 1.53 -5.75
C LYS A 743 36.90 1.10 -4.30
N PRO A 744 37.93 0.71 -3.51
CA PRO A 744 37.76 0.22 -2.15
C PRO A 744 36.99 1.20 -1.23
N SER A 745 37.18 2.51 -1.39
CA SER A 745 36.49 3.57 -0.63
C SER A 745 34.99 3.68 -0.89
N ASP A 746 34.52 3.25 -2.07
CA ASP A 746 33.10 3.32 -2.45
C ASP A 746 32.29 2.14 -1.87
N ARG A 747 32.96 1.11 -1.33
CA ARG A 747 32.32 -0.10 -0.77
C ARG A 747 31.80 0.08 0.66
N THR A 748 32.29 1.08 1.37
CA THR A 748 32.10 1.26 2.82
C THR A 748 31.80 2.70 3.19
N HIS A 749 30.95 3.41 2.43
CA HIS A 749 30.52 4.79 2.77
C HIS A 749 29.95 4.89 4.19
N GLY A 750 30.81 5.08 5.20
CA GLY A 750 30.48 5.43 6.58
C GLY A 750 29.32 4.66 7.20
N VAL A 751 29.14 3.37 6.93
CA VAL A 751 28.00 2.58 7.46
C VAL A 751 28.40 1.80 8.72
N PHE A 752 29.70 1.52 8.92
CA PHE A 752 30.13 0.53 9.91
C PHE A 752 31.16 1.07 10.92
N SER A 753 31.78 2.20 10.62
CA SER A 753 32.61 2.97 11.53
C SER A 753 31.82 4.11 12.18
N THR A 754 31.77 4.14 13.51
CA THR A 754 31.25 5.19 14.39
C THR A 754 29.75 5.23 14.68
N TYR A 755 29.45 5.55 15.94
CA TYR A 755 28.14 5.88 16.48
C TYR A 755 27.32 6.87 15.60
N PRO A 756 27.91 7.93 14.99
CA PRO A 756 27.23 8.78 14.01
C PRO A 756 26.69 8.08 12.75
N ALA A 757 27.31 7.00 12.26
CA ALA A 757 26.79 6.22 11.14
C ALA A 757 25.48 5.50 11.46
N ARG A 758 25.31 5.06 12.72
CA ARG A 758 24.10 4.38 13.19
C ARG A 758 22.92 5.31 13.41
N LEU A 759 23.18 6.61 13.55
CA LEU A 759 22.16 7.65 13.65
C LEU A 759 21.62 8.09 12.28
N LYS A 760 22.34 7.86 11.18
CA LYS A 760 21.96 8.31 9.83
C LYS A 760 20.88 7.46 9.16
N HIS A 761 20.54 6.30 9.73
CA HIS A 761 19.59 5.35 9.12
C HIS A 761 18.55 4.80 10.10
N SER A 762 17.84 5.66 10.84
CA SER A 762 16.45 5.43 11.26
C SER A 762 15.92 6.59 12.09
N ASN A 763 14.67 6.98 11.87
CA ASN A 763 13.88 7.85 12.77
C ASN A 763 13.50 7.18 14.11
N ASP A 764 14.08 6.01 14.40
CA ASP A 764 14.02 5.35 15.70
C ASP A 764 15.44 5.21 16.23
N ASN A 765 15.67 5.60 17.48
CA ASN A 765 16.94 5.39 18.16
C ASN A 765 17.30 3.89 18.11
N ALA A 766 18.21 3.51 17.21
CA ALA A 766 18.68 2.13 17.01
C ALA A 766 19.48 1.55 18.20
N LEU A 767 19.48 2.24 19.35
CA LEU A 767 20.09 1.84 20.61
C LEU A 767 19.09 1.41 21.68
N LEU A 768 17.78 1.41 21.38
CA LEU A 768 16.83 0.73 22.24
C LEU A 768 17.04 -0.78 22.11
N LEU A 769 17.89 -1.32 22.98
CA LEU A 769 17.87 -2.73 23.35
C LEU A 769 16.40 -3.14 23.58
N PRO A 770 15.92 -4.26 23.00
CA PRO A 770 14.64 -4.81 23.42
C PRO A 770 14.65 -4.95 24.95
N GLU A 771 13.56 -4.63 25.66
CA GLU A 771 13.48 -4.75 27.14
C GLU A 771 13.97 -6.12 27.66
N SER A 772 13.95 -7.16 26.83
CA SER A 772 14.54 -8.48 27.10
C SER A 772 16.04 -8.51 27.40
N TYR A 773 16.81 -7.47 27.04
CA TYR A 773 18.25 -7.36 27.31
C TYR A 773 18.57 -6.62 28.61
N LEU A 774 17.61 -5.87 29.17
CA LEU A 774 17.71 -5.24 30.49
C LEU A 774 16.97 -6.11 31.50
N THR A 775 17.68 -6.97 32.23
CA THR A 775 17.05 -7.78 33.28
C THR A 775 16.76 -6.93 34.52
N ASN A 776 15.65 -6.19 34.53
CA ASN A 776 15.06 -5.70 35.78
C ASN A 776 14.34 -6.87 36.46
N LYS A 777 14.99 -7.49 37.46
CA LYS A 777 14.27 -8.35 38.40
C LYS A 777 13.26 -7.48 39.16
N ARG A 778 12.01 -7.45 38.70
CA ARG A 778 10.87 -7.00 39.50
C ARG A 778 10.85 -7.81 40.80
N THR A 779 11.12 -7.13 41.90
CA THR A 779 10.86 -7.63 43.25
C THR A 779 9.37 -7.92 43.39
N ARG A 780 9.03 -9.16 43.72
CA ARG A 780 7.67 -9.60 44.09
C ARG A 780 7.27 -8.96 45.43
N PHE A 781 6.21 -8.16 45.45
CA PHE A 781 5.21 -7.95 46.51
C PHE A 781 4.15 -6.99 45.88
N ALA A 782 3.00 -7.49 45.41
CA ALA A 782 1.65 -7.42 46.02
C ALA A 782 1.19 -5.98 46.36
N GLY A 783 0.03 -5.42 45.98
CA GLY A 783 -1.20 -5.87 45.32
C GLY A 783 -2.24 -4.71 45.27
N SER A 784 -3.43 -4.97 44.70
CA SER A 784 -4.73 -4.23 44.76
C SER A 784 -4.79 -2.76 44.28
N GLU A 785 -5.47 -2.41 43.18
CA GLU A 785 -6.94 -2.17 43.00
C GLU A 785 -7.44 -0.76 43.38
N SER A 786 -8.20 -0.18 42.42
CA SER A 786 -9.28 0.84 42.46
C SER A 786 -9.05 2.33 42.80
N ASP A 787 -9.40 3.17 41.80
CA ASP A 787 -10.35 4.29 41.75
C ASP A 787 -10.27 5.56 42.65
N ASP A 788 -10.31 6.70 41.93
CA ASP A 788 -11.05 7.96 42.12
C ASP A 788 -10.81 9.00 43.25
N ASP A 789 -10.87 10.25 42.77
CA ASP A 789 -11.30 11.53 43.36
C ASP A 789 -10.38 12.49 44.15
N PHE A 790 -10.10 13.61 43.46
CA PHE A 790 -10.35 15.02 43.83
C PHE A 790 -10.19 15.51 45.29
N TYR A 791 -9.38 16.56 45.47
CA TYR A 791 -9.83 17.83 46.06
C TYR A 791 -9.03 19.03 45.53
N VAL A 792 -9.78 20.09 45.23
CA VAL A 792 -9.42 21.47 44.90
C VAL A 792 -9.24 22.23 46.23
N ASP A 793 -8.28 23.16 46.34
CA ASP A 793 -8.65 24.54 46.65
C ASP A 793 -7.59 25.63 46.40
N GLU A 794 -8.17 26.78 46.08
CA GLU A 794 -7.72 28.11 45.66
C GLU A 794 -6.70 28.82 46.57
N SER A 795 -5.87 29.70 45.97
CA SER A 795 -6.03 31.17 46.13
C SER A 795 -4.89 31.97 45.47
N ASP A 796 -5.29 32.69 44.43
CA ASP A 796 -5.00 34.06 43.97
C ASP A 796 -3.85 34.95 44.49
N GLU A 797 -3.49 35.85 43.56
CA GLU A 797 -2.89 37.21 43.68
C GLU A 797 -1.36 37.37 43.63
N ASP A 798 -0.87 37.58 42.39
CA ASP A 798 -0.31 38.83 41.84
C ASP A 798 0.79 39.65 42.56
N GLU A 799 1.66 40.15 41.67
CA GLU A 799 2.55 41.33 41.72
C GLU A 799 4.04 41.23 42.13
N GLU A 800 4.86 41.47 41.10
CA GLU A 800 6.00 42.39 41.01
C GLU A 800 7.30 42.16 41.82
N GLY A 801 8.38 42.00 41.05
CA GLY A 801 9.30 43.13 40.87
C GLY A 801 10.62 43.15 41.64
N ASN A 802 11.69 42.85 40.89
CA ASN A 802 13.00 43.51 40.90
C ASN A 802 14.03 43.25 42.03
N LYS A 803 15.14 42.65 41.56
CA LYS A 803 16.53 43.18 41.54
C LYS A 803 17.40 43.24 42.81
N GLU A 804 18.66 42.91 42.48
CA GLU A 804 19.93 43.28 43.12
C GLU A 804 20.35 42.42 44.32
N ARG A 805 21.46 41.68 44.13
CA ARG A 805 22.80 41.93 44.75
C ARG A 805 22.74 41.61 46.25
N GLU A 806 23.62 40.85 46.85
CA GLU A 806 25.01 40.51 46.62
C GLU A 806 25.30 39.40 47.64
N GLU A 807 26.39 38.69 47.39
CA GLU A 807 27.30 38.11 48.38
C GLU A 807 26.74 37.41 49.64
N GLU A 808 27.13 36.13 49.69
CA GLU A 808 27.72 35.50 50.86
C GLU A 808 27.09 35.75 52.23
N ASP A 809 26.32 34.77 52.71
CA ASP A 809 26.46 34.39 54.12
C ASP A 809 26.45 32.88 54.34
N LYS A 810 27.66 32.33 54.35
CA LYS A 810 28.02 31.26 55.28
C LYS A 810 27.75 31.76 56.69
N LYS A 811 26.82 31.13 57.40
CA LYS A 811 27.02 30.55 58.76
C LYS A 811 25.67 30.10 59.29
N ARG A 812 25.47 28.78 59.39
CA ARG A 812 25.58 28.07 60.67
C ARG A 812 24.64 28.72 61.69
N SER A 813 23.47 28.15 61.90
CA SER A 813 23.27 27.02 62.83
C SER A 813 22.00 27.38 63.62
N VAL A 814 21.18 26.51 64.20
CA VAL A 814 21.46 25.32 64.97
C VAL A 814 20.10 24.77 65.45
N ASN A 815 20.01 23.45 65.66
CA ASN A 815 19.02 22.74 66.49
C ASN A 815 17.56 22.65 65.95
N LYS A 816 16.95 21.48 65.78
CA LYS A 816 16.95 20.28 66.64
C LYS A 816 16.54 19.00 65.85
N SER A 817 17.32 17.94 66.08
CA SER A 817 17.00 16.49 66.13
C SER A 817 15.63 16.16 66.74
N ASN A 818 14.90 15.04 66.54
CA ASN A 818 15.06 13.66 66.05
C ASN A 818 13.61 13.17 65.73
N GLN A 819 13.29 12.24 64.84
CA GLN A 819 13.43 10.78 65.03
C GLN A 819 13.13 10.00 63.72
N ASN A 820 14.08 9.13 63.36
CA ASN A 820 13.99 7.81 62.71
C ASN A 820 12.89 7.46 61.68
N GLY A 821 13.34 7.31 60.43
CA GLY A 821 12.77 6.41 59.41
C GLY A 821 13.58 6.48 58.12
N GLN A 822 14.30 5.42 57.76
CA GLN A 822 15.29 5.36 56.67
C GLN A 822 14.74 5.88 55.33
N THR A 823 15.23 7.03 54.87
CA THR A 823 15.09 7.51 53.50
C THR A 823 16.17 6.89 52.60
N ARG A 824 15.75 6.42 51.42
CA ARG A 824 16.65 6.01 50.32
C ARG A 824 17.51 7.20 49.89
N PRO A 825 18.75 7.00 49.39
CA PRO A 825 19.54 8.10 48.85
C PRO A 825 18.86 8.62 47.57
N ASP A 826 18.49 9.90 47.55
CA ASP A 826 18.06 10.60 46.34
C ASP A 826 19.22 10.63 45.34
N TRP A 827 18.99 10.07 44.15
CA TRP A 827 19.89 10.24 43.02
C TRP A 827 19.56 11.59 42.37
N PRO A 828 20.55 12.46 42.11
CA PRO A 828 20.29 13.74 41.46
C PRO A 828 19.73 13.50 40.05
N LYS A 829 18.64 14.21 39.71
CA LYS A 829 18.10 14.26 38.34
C LYS A 829 19.20 14.79 37.40
N ILE A 830 19.80 13.89 36.61
CA ILE A 830 20.75 14.25 35.56
C ILE A 830 19.94 14.84 34.41
N THR A 831 20.09 16.15 34.19
CA THR A 831 19.60 16.82 32.98
C THR A 831 20.49 16.40 31.80
N ARG A 832 19.91 15.77 30.78
CA ARG A 832 20.60 15.43 29.52
C ARG A 832 21.23 16.69 28.92
N LYS A 833 22.55 16.71 28.79
CA LYS A 833 23.23 17.75 28.01
C LYS A 833 23.34 17.22 26.59
N LYS A 834 22.70 17.89 25.61
CA LYS A 834 22.90 17.59 24.19
C LYS A 834 24.40 17.72 23.86
N ASN A 835 25.10 16.60 23.75
CA ASN A 835 26.46 16.54 23.25
C ASN A 835 26.40 16.65 21.73
N ASN A 836 26.49 17.88 21.21
CA ASN A 836 26.52 18.12 19.78
C ASN A 836 27.94 17.90 19.24
N LEU A 837 28.19 16.73 18.65
CA LEU A 837 29.33 16.52 17.75
C LEU A 837 28.93 17.05 16.36
N TYR A 838 29.25 18.32 16.07
CA TYR A 838 29.06 18.89 14.73
C TYR A 838 30.31 18.63 13.89
N TYR A 839 30.19 17.74 12.90
CA TYR A 839 31.21 17.56 11.86
C TYR A 839 30.83 18.43 10.66
N SER A 840 31.78 19.19 10.12
CA SER A 840 31.55 19.91 8.85
C SER A 840 31.50 18.92 7.68
N ASP A 841 30.89 19.31 6.55
CA ASP A 841 30.91 18.47 5.33
C ASP A 841 32.34 18.15 4.87
N LEU A 842 33.28 19.06 5.13
CA LEU A 842 34.70 18.84 4.88
C LEU A 842 35.28 17.75 5.79
N ASP A 843 34.85 17.69 7.06
CA ASP A 843 35.25 16.64 8.00
C ASP A 843 34.63 15.30 7.62
N LEU A 844 33.35 15.28 7.22
CA LEU A 844 32.67 14.07 6.75
C LEU A 844 33.31 13.50 5.46
N THR A 845 33.78 14.38 4.57
CA THR A 845 34.49 13.97 3.34
C THR A 845 35.89 13.42 3.66
N LYS A 846 36.61 14.01 4.62
CA LYS A 846 37.88 13.45 5.09
C LYS A 846 37.68 12.11 5.79
N ILE A 847 36.61 11.96 6.57
CA ILE A 847 36.27 10.70 7.25
C ILE A 847 35.97 9.59 6.24
N SER A 848 35.28 9.90 5.13
CA SER A 848 34.95 8.90 4.10
C SER A 848 36.13 8.45 3.25
N GLU A 849 37.22 9.24 3.20
CA GLU A 849 38.46 8.89 2.51
C GLU A 849 39.38 7.98 3.34
N ILE A 850 39.14 7.84 4.66
CA ILE A 850 39.92 6.97 5.54
C ILE A 850 39.49 5.51 5.32
N GLU A 851 40.46 4.64 5.04
CA GLU A 851 40.21 3.20 4.92
C GLU A 851 39.68 2.63 6.24
N GLU A 852 38.50 1.99 6.21
CA GLU A 852 37.87 1.41 7.41
C GLU A 852 38.51 0.06 7.76
N ILE A 853 39.13 -0.04 8.94
CA ILE A 853 39.59 -1.32 9.50
C ILE A 853 38.70 -1.69 10.68
N LEU A 854 37.68 -2.50 10.40
CA LEU A 854 36.62 -2.81 11.36
C LEU A 854 36.98 -3.97 12.30
N VAL A 855 37.05 -3.67 13.59
CA VAL A 855 37.28 -4.54 14.72
C VAL A 855 35.94 -4.97 15.35
N PRO A 856 35.63 -6.27 15.48
CA PRO A 856 34.47 -6.73 16.21
C PRO A 856 34.68 -6.55 17.72
N VAL A 857 33.89 -5.66 18.33
CA VAL A 857 33.92 -5.35 19.76
C VAL A 857 32.72 -5.95 20.47
N ARG A 858 32.99 -6.68 21.56
CA ARG A 858 31.99 -7.23 22.45
C ARG A 858 32.11 -6.63 23.85
N LEU A 859 31.03 -6.04 24.36
CA LEU A 859 30.91 -5.59 25.74
C LEU A 859 30.15 -6.65 26.55
N ASP A 860 30.70 -7.08 27.69
CA ASP A 860 30.05 -7.94 28.69
C ASP A 860 30.48 -7.49 30.08
N ILE A 861 29.83 -6.43 30.57
CA ILE A 861 30.17 -5.73 31.82
C ILE A 861 29.05 -5.96 32.84
N ASP A 862 29.40 -6.41 34.05
CA ASP A 862 28.45 -6.70 35.15
C ASP A 862 28.90 -5.89 36.37
N ILE A 863 28.18 -4.82 36.69
CA ILE A 863 28.47 -3.91 37.81
C ILE A 863 27.16 -3.61 38.54
N ASP A 864 27.14 -3.80 39.86
CA ASP A 864 26.01 -3.44 40.76
C ASP A 864 24.63 -3.91 40.30
N SER A 865 24.54 -5.17 39.85
CA SER A 865 23.30 -5.81 39.35
C SER A 865 22.82 -5.33 37.98
N ILE A 866 23.55 -4.42 37.33
CA ILE A 866 23.31 -4.01 35.94
C ILE A 866 24.30 -4.77 35.04
N ARG A 867 23.74 -5.45 34.04
CA ARG A 867 24.51 -6.20 33.03
C ARG A 867 24.42 -5.50 31.70
N LEU A 868 25.52 -4.90 31.25
CA LEU A 868 25.65 -4.32 29.92
C LEU A 868 26.23 -5.36 28.97
N ARG A 869 25.45 -5.73 27.95
CA ARG A 869 25.88 -6.62 26.87
C ARG A 869 25.59 -5.96 25.54
N ASP A 870 26.62 -5.73 24.75
CA ASP A 870 26.51 -5.12 23.44
C ASP A 870 27.56 -5.69 22.48
N ARG A 871 27.29 -5.64 21.17
CA ARG A 871 28.17 -6.12 20.10
C ARG A 871 28.14 -5.16 18.94
N PHE A 872 29.32 -4.72 18.50
CA PHE A 872 29.41 -3.78 17.41
C PHE A 872 30.77 -3.76 16.72
N LEU A 873 30.84 -3.14 15.54
CA LEU A 873 32.09 -2.92 14.83
C LEU A 873 32.69 -1.55 15.20
N TRP A 874 33.99 -1.54 15.51
CA TRP A 874 34.79 -0.35 15.79
C TRP A 874 35.83 -0.16 14.70
N ASN A 875 35.97 1.04 14.13
CA ASN A 875 37.04 1.29 13.18
C ASN A 875 38.33 1.63 13.92
N MET A 876 39.38 0.86 13.68
CA MET A 876 40.70 1.10 14.25
C MET A 876 41.31 2.42 13.77
N ASN A 877 40.92 2.90 12.58
CA ASN A 877 41.36 4.18 12.03
C ASN A 877 40.46 5.35 12.46
N GLU A 878 39.64 5.18 13.51
CA GLU A 878 38.76 6.23 14.01
C GLU A 878 39.56 7.38 14.68
N GLN A 879 39.46 8.59 14.13
CA GLN A 879 40.23 9.75 14.58
C GLN A 879 39.42 10.77 15.39
N TYR A 880 38.09 10.74 15.30
CA TYR A 880 37.21 11.79 15.81
C TYR A 880 36.40 11.36 17.03
N LEU A 881 36.20 10.06 17.24
CA LEU A 881 35.50 9.52 18.41
C LEU A 881 36.43 8.64 19.26
N THR A 882 36.84 9.13 20.44
CA THR A 882 37.61 8.31 21.38
C THR A 882 36.73 7.25 22.08
N PRO A 883 37.29 6.10 22.50
CA PRO A 883 36.54 5.09 23.26
C PRO A 883 35.88 5.65 24.54
N GLU A 884 36.50 6.65 25.18
CA GLU A 884 35.96 7.32 26.37
C GLU A 884 34.74 8.14 26.00
N LYS A 885 34.81 8.90 24.90
CA LYS A 885 33.68 9.71 24.46
C LYS A 885 32.51 8.84 24.00
N PHE A 886 32.81 7.75 23.30
CA PHE A 886 31.82 6.74 22.97
C PHE A 886 31.18 6.13 24.22
N ALA A 887 31.97 5.80 25.25
CA ALA A 887 31.48 5.23 26.49
C ALA A 887 30.60 6.21 27.28
N GLU A 888 30.94 7.51 27.30
CA GLU A 888 30.10 8.57 27.87
C GLU A 888 28.73 8.63 27.19
N MET A 889 28.72 8.65 25.84
CA MET A 889 27.50 8.69 25.04
C MET A 889 26.64 7.45 25.27
N LEU A 890 27.24 6.25 25.22
CA LEU A 890 26.54 4.99 25.47
C LEU A 890 25.93 4.95 26.88
N CYS A 891 26.63 5.48 27.89
CA CYS A 891 26.09 5.58 29.24
C CYS A 891 24.95 6.59 29.34
N GLU A 892 25.01 7.70 28.61
CA GLU A 892 23.93 8.71 28.57
C GLU A 892 22.67 8.19 27.86
N ASP A 893 22.83 7.40 26.80
CA ASP A 893 21.70 6.81 26.07
C ASP A 893 20.97 5.74 26.87
N LEU A 894 21.73 4.90 27.56
CA LEU A 894 21.23 3.78 28.36
C LEU A 894 20.93 4.16 29.82
N GLU A 895 21.04 5.44 30.17
CA GLU A 895 20.83 5.97 31.52
C GLU A 895 21.69 5.27 32.59
N LEU A 896 22.91 4.89 32.22
CA LEU A 896 23.87 4.21 33.10
C LEU A 896 24.70 5.22 33.91
N PRO A 897 25.10 4.89 35.16
CA PRO A 897 25.97 5.74 35.96
C PRO A 897 27.34 5.95 35.29
N GLN A 898 27.56 7.10 34.66
CA GLN A 898 28.77 7.41 33.88
C GLN A 898 30.07 7.16 34.68
N TYR A 899 30.10 7.58 35.95
CA TYR A 899 31.27 7.42 36.82
C TYR A 899 31.65 5.94 37.11
N LYS A 900 30.76 4.98 36.84
CA LYS A 900 31.03 3.54 37.01
C LYS A 900 31.30 2.81 35.70
N PHE A 901 30.60 3.18 34.63
CA PHE A 901 30.59 2.39 33.40
C PHE A 901 31.51 2.93 32.30
N VAL A 902 31.83 4.24 32.29
CA VAL A 902 32.63 4.85 31.22
C VAL A 902 34.01 4.21 31.11
N GLN A 903 34.74 4.12 32.22
CA GLN A 903 36.12 3.60 32.20
C GLN A 903 36.18 2.10 31.84
N PRO A 904 35.34 1.20 32.42
CA PRO A 904 35.31 -0.21 32.02
C PRO A 904 34.95 -0.43 30.54
N ILE A 905 34.04 0.39 29.98
CA ILE A 905 33.68 0.30 28.55
C ILE A 905 34.87 0.70 27.68
N ALA A 906 35.49 1.86 27.97
CA ALA A 906 36.63 2.37 27.21
C ALA A 906 37.82 1.38 27.24
N ASP A 907 38.14 0.82 28.41
CA ASP A 907 39.23 -0.15 28.56
C ASP A 907 38.95 -1.46 27.81
N SER A 908 37.68 -1.90 27.79
CA SER A 908 37.26 -3.09 27.02
C SER A 908 37.43 -2.89 25.51
N ILE A 909 37.08 -1.71 24.99
CA ILE A 909 37.26 -1.37 23.57
C ILE A 909 38.75 -1.36 23.23
N ARG A 910 39.56 -0.60 23.98
CA ARG A 910 41.02 -0.51 23.75
C ARG A 910 41.70 -1.86 23.78
N SER A 911 41.38 -2.70 24.76
CA SER A 911 41.99 -4.04 24.88
C SER A 911 41.67 -4.93 23.66
N GLN A 912 40.47 -4.83 23.10
CA GLN A 912 40.07 -5.63 21.93
C GLN A 912 40.69 -5.09 20.64
N VAL A 913 40.83 -3.76 20.51
CA VAL A 913 41.52 -3.14 19.38
C VAL A 913 43.00 -3.51 19.36
N LEU A 914 43.69 -3.46 20.51
CA LEU A 914 45.09 -3.88 20.63
C LEU A 914 45.28 -5.37 20.32
N ASP A 915 44.38 -6.23 20.81
CA ASP A 915 44.41 -7.66 20.50
C ASP A 915 44.20 -7.89 18.99
N PHE A 916 43.29 -7.14 18.35
CA PHE A 916 43.07 -7.20 16.92
C PHE A 916 44.29 -6.78 16.11
N GLU A 917 44.92 -5.66 16.45
CA GLU A 917 46.12 -5.16 15.79
C GLU A 917 47.26 -6.18 15.79
N SER A 918 47.47 -6.86 16.92
CA SER A 918 48.52 -7.87 17.09
C SER A 918 48.37 -9.07 16.16
N VAL A 919 47.13 -9.45 15.83
CA VAL A 919 46.83 -10.57 14.92
C VAL A 919 46.73 -10.09 13.48
N ASN A 920 46.23 -8.87 13.25
CA ASN A 920 45.93 -8.40 11.90
C ASN A 920 47.19 -8.18 11.06
N THR A 921 48.30 -7.79 11.69
CA THR A 921 49.62 -7.54 11.06
C THR A 921 50.29 -8.80 10.51
N ILE A 922 49.82 -10.00 10.84
CA ILE A 922 50.43 -11.26 10.44
C ILE A 922 49.90 -11.72 9.08
N GLN A 923 50.82 -11.98 8.14
CA GLN A 923 50.51 -12.47 6.80
C GLN A 923 50.18 -13.97 6.83
N LEU A 924 49.00 -14.33 6.31
CA LEU A 924 48.57 -15.71 6.12
C LEU A 924 49.25 -16.33 4.87
N PRO A 925 49.42 -17.67 4.78
CA PRO A 925 50.05 -18.33 3.62
C PRO A 925 49.20 -18.16 2.35
N LYS A 926 49.81 -17.93 1.18
CA LYS A 926 49.13 -17.65 -0.12
C LYS A 926 48.15 -18.74 -0.65
N THR A 927 47.94 -19.82 0.08
CA THR A 927 46.96 -20.86 -0.26
C THR A 927 45.61 -20.50 0.35
N HIS A 928 44.52 -20.56 -0.43
CA HIS A 928 43.15 -20.31 0.07
C HIS A 928 42.87 -21.08 1.37
N VAL A 929 42.83 -20.38 2.50
CA VAL A 929 42.53 -20.95 3.81
C VAL A 929 41.07 -20.73 4.08
N ARG A 930 40.24 -21.77 3.90
CA ARG A 930 38.80 -21.68 4.16
C ARG A 930 38.47 -22.12 5.57
N VAL A 931 37.67 -21.32 6.24
CA VAL A 931 37.20 -21.53 7.60
C VAL A 931 35.68 -21.66 7.61
N LEU A 932 35.15 -22.42 8.57
CA LEU A 932 33.72 -22.56 8.73
C LEU A 932 33.17 -21.40 9.57
N ILE A 933 32.17 -20.71 9.03
CA ILE A 933 31.37 -19.70 9.71
C ILE A 933 30.03 -20.34 10.08
N LYS A 934 29.66 -20.24 11.36
CA LYS A 934 28.36 -20.69 11.87
C LYS A 934 27.61 -19.51 12.44
N LEU A 935 26.44 -19.22 11.90
CA LEU A 935 25.54 -18.19 12.40
C LEU A 935 24.45 -18.86 13.25
N ASP A 936 24.24 -18.36 14.45
CA ASP A 936 23.11 -18.68 15.33
C ASP A 936 22.70 -17.37 16.00
N LEU A 937 21.83 -16.63 15.30
CA LEU A 937 21.52 -15.23 15.57
C LEU A 937 20.06 -15.09 16.01
N GLN A 938 19.87 -14.72 17.29
CA GLN A 938 18.57 -14.41 17.86
C GLN A 938 18.30 -12.90 17.74
N ILE A 939 17.28 -12.53 16.96
CA ILE A 939 16.88 -11.12 16.78
C ILE A 939 15.38 -11.01 17.01
N GLY A 940 14.99 -10.40 18.13
CA GLY A 940 13.60 -10.38 18.59
C GLY A 940 13.06 -11.80 18.78
N LYS A 941 12.02 -12.15 18.00
CA LYS A 941 11.39 -13.48 18.01
C LYS A 941 11.92 -14.42 16.93
N VAL A 942 12.79 -13.94 16.05
CA VAL A 942 13.34 -14.73 14.94
C VAL A 942 14.70 -15.26 15.35
N ASN A 943 14.91 -16.56 15.17
CA ASN A 943 16.20 -17.21 15.30
C ASN A 943 16.68 -17.63 13.92
N TYR A 944 17.85 -17.17 13.51
CA TYR A 944 18.45 -17.50 12.22
C TYR A 944 19.71 -18.35 12.42
N LYS A 945 19.70 -19.56 11.86
CA LYS A 945 20.82 -20.50 11.87
C LYS A 945 21.32 -20.74 10.47
N ASP A 946 22.62 -20.64 10.27
CA ASP A 946 23.24 -20.95 8.98
C ASP A 946 24.69 -21.40 9.17
N GLN A 947 25.25 -22.09 8.20
CA GLN A 947 26.68 -22.34 8.15
C GLN A 947 27.22 -22.36 6.71
N PHE A 948 28.35 -21.69 6.53
CA PHE A 948 29.02 -21.57 5.23
C PHE A 948 30.53 -21.45 5.40
N GLU A 949 31.27 -21.74 4.33
CA GLU A 949 32.74 -21.58 4.32
C GLU A 949 33.12 -20.18 3.87
N TRP A 950 34.14 -19.61 4.52
CA TRP A 950 34.66 -18.29 4.23
C TRP A 950 36.16 -18.35 4.00
N ASP A 951 36.67 -17.62 3.00
CA ASP A 951 38.11 -17.52 2.76
C ASP A 951 38.74 -16.50 3.70
N LEU A 952 39.66 -16.96 4.53
CA LEU A 952 40.34 -16.15 5.54
C LEU A 952 41.26 -15.09 4.94
N GLN A 953 41.65 -15.22 3.66
CA GLN A 953 42.55 -14.28 2.99
C GLN A 953 41.86 -13.07 2.34
N ASN A 954 40.52 -13.04 2.33
CA ASN A 954 39.69 -12.23 1.44
C ASN A 954 40.30 -10.91 0.94
N ASP A 955 40.54 -10.89 -0.38
CA ASP A 955 40.76 -9.69 -1.18
C ASP A 955 39.53 -8.78 -1.18
N ASN A 956 39.73 -7.50 -1.47
CA ASN A 956 38.76 -6.40 -1.39
C ASN A 956 37.34 -6.68 -1.94
N THR A 957 37.12 -7.73 -2.73
CA THR A 957 35.88 -8.12 -3.42
C THR A 957 34.82 -8.83 -2.57
N ASN A 958 35.10 -9.29 -1.35
CA ASN A 958 34.13 -10.08 -0.54
C ASN A 958 34.11 -9.68 0.95
N ALA A 959 33.74 -8.44 1.27
CA ALA A 959 33.67 -7.97 2.65
C ALA A 959 32.43 -8.56 3.40
N PRO A 960 32.56 -8.97 4.68
CA PRO A 960 31.43 -9.46 5.50
C PRO A 960 30.21 -8.56 5.50
N GLU A 961 30.41 -7.24 5.38
CA GLU A 961 29.35 -6.23 5.34
C GLU A 961 28.50 -6.31 4.06
N VAL A 962 29.15 -6.54 2.92
CA VAL A 962 28.48 -6.68 1.62
C VAL A 962 27.66 -7.97 1.61
N PHE A 963 28.24 -9.06 2.10
CA PHE A 963 27.55 -10.32 2.28
C PHE A 963 26.35 -10.17 3.23
N SER A 964 26.54 -9.52 4.37
CA SER A 964 25.47 -9.33 5.38
C SER A 964 24.32 -8.48 4.84
N ARG A 965 24.60 -7.47 4.01
CA ARG A 965 23.56 -6.65 3.35
C ARG A 965 22.77 -7.47 2.34
N GLN A 966 23.46 -8.26 1.53
CA GLN A 966 22.82 -9.16 0.56
C GLN A 966 21.96 -10.20 1.28
N LEU A 967 22.50 -10.82 2.33
CA LEU A 967 21.78 -11.81 3.12
C LEU A 967 20.57 -11.21 3.84
N ALA A 968 20.69 -10.02 4.44
CA ALA A 968 19.55 -9.33 5.06
C ALA A 968 18.44 -9.02 4.02
N ALA A 969 18.82 -8.60 2.81
CA ALA A 969 17.89 -8.37 1.71
C ALA A 969 17.20 -9.67 1.24
N GLU A 970 17.94 -10.78 1.19
CA GLU A 970 17.41 -12.11 0.83
C GLU A 970 16.46 -12.67 1.90
N LEU A 971 16.77 -12.43 3.17
CA LEU A 971 15.93 -12.83 4.31
C LEU A 971 14.71 -11.91 4.51
N GLY A 972 14.65 -10.76 3.83
CA GLY A 972 13.56 -9.79 3.96
C GLY A 972 13.51 -9.11 5.33
N VAL A 973 14.66 -8.97 5.99
CA VAL A 973 14.81 -8.39 7.33
C VAL A 973 15.40 -6.97 7.27
N GLY A 974 15.18 -6.16 8.30
CA GLY A 974 15.59 -4.75 8.34
C GLY A 974 17.11 -4.55 8.40
N GLY A 975 17.56 -3.30 8.20
CA GLY A 975 18.97 -2.93 8.18
C GLY A 975 19.72 -3.22 9.48
N GLU A 976 19.02 -3.32 10.61
CA GLU A 976 19.55 -3.69 11.92
C GLU A 976 20.18 -5.09 11.95
N TYR A 977 19.77 -5.99 11.06
CA TYR A 977 20.33 -7.34 10.93
C TYR A 977 21.73 -7.32 10.32
N VAL A 978 22.04 -6.33 9.48
CA VAL A 978 23.33 -6.22 8.79
C VAL A 978 24.47 -6.09 9.79
N GLY A 979 24.30 -5.27 10.84
CA GLY A 979 25.32 -5.06 11.86
C GLY A 979 25.61 -6.33 12.69
N ILE A 980 24.57 -7.06 13.08
CA ILE A 980 24.70 -8.27 13.90
C ILE A 980 25.35 -9.40 13.11
N ILE A 981 24.95 -9.60 11.85
CA ILE A 981 25.55 -10.62 10.96
C ILE A 981 27.02 -10.26 10.68
N SER A 982 27.32 -9.01 10.33
CA SER A 982 28.69 -8.55 10.03
C SER A 982 29.62 -8.75 11.24
N HIS A 983 29.16 -8.41 12.44
CA HIS A 983 29.90 -8.67 13.67
C HIS A 983 30.16 -10.16 13.88
N ALA A 984 29.14 -11.01 13.75
CA ALA A 984 29.26 -12.45 13.98
C ALA A 984 30.25 -13.14 13.02
N ILE A 985 30.29 -12.70 11.76
CA ILE A 985 31.27 -13.19 10.78
C ILE A 985 32.67 -12.69 11.15
N ARG A 986 32.85 -11.39 11.40
CA ARG A 986 34.17 -10.82 11.77
C ARG A 986 34.75 -11.39 13.05
N GLU A 987 33.92 -11.61 14.08
CA GLU A 987 34.36 -12.23 15.35
C GLU A 987 34.93 -13.64 15.11
N GLN A 988 34.27 -14.43 14.26
CA GLN A 988 34.74 -15.78 13.91
C GLN A 988 36.01 -15.74 13.05
N LEU A 989 36.08 -14.84 12.06
CA LEU A 989 37.29 -14.67 11.24
C LEU A 989 38.50 -14.25 12.08
N PHE A 990 38.30 -13.30 12.99
CA PHE A 990 39.34 -12.88 13.94
C PHE A 990 39.79 -14.05 14.82
N ARG A 991 38.85 -14.82 15.38
CA ARG A 991 39.17 -16.00 16.21
C ARG A 991 39.96 -17.04 15.43
N HIS A 992 39.55 -17.36 14.21
CA HIS A 992 40.24 -18.33 13.34
C HIS A 992 41.64 -17.84 12.98
N LYS A 993 41.81 -16.56 12.63
CA LYS A 993 43.12 -15.96 12.37
C LYS A 993 44.01 -15.96 13.61
N LYS A 994 43.45 -15.69 14.79
CA LYS A 994 44.17 -15.74 16.06
C LYS A 994 44.62 -17.15 16.44
N GLN A 995 43.74 -18.16 16.29
CA GLN A 995 44.11 -19.57 16.52
C GLN A 995 45.20 -20.03 15.55
N TYR A 996 45.11 -19.65 14.28
CA TYR A 996 46.16 -19.91 13.30
C TYR A 996 47.52 -19.38 13.75
N VAL A 997 47.54 -18.15 14.27
CA VAL A 997 48.74 -17.46 14.75
C VAL A 997 49.30 -18.09 16.03
N GLU A 998 48.45 -18.39 17.01
CA GLU A 998 48.87 -18.85 18.33
C GLU A 998 49.29 -20.33 18.36
N GLU A 999 48.65 -21.19 17.57
CA GLU A 999 48.82 -22.65 17.67
C GLU A 999 49.65 -23.26 16.52
N LEU A 1000 50.01 -22.48 15.49
CA LEU A 1000 50.70 -22.91 14.26
C LEU A 1000 50.05 -24.11 13.51
N MET A 1001 48.88 -24.57 13.95
CA MET A 1001 48.02 -25.58 13.33
C MET A 1001 46.58 -25.32 13.77
N ILE A 1002 45.64 -25.26 12.83
CA ILE A 1002 44.21 -25.32 13.16
C ILE A 1002 43.80 -26.79 13.12
N GLU A 1003 43.67 -27.43 14.27
CA GLU A 1003 43.05 -28.76 14.33
C GLU A 1003 41.56 -28.67 13.94
N GLY A 1004 41.18 -29.25 12.81
CA GLY A 1004 39.80 -29.62 12.48
C GLY A 1004 38.93 -28.59 11.72
N GLU A 1005 39.34 -27.33 11.56
CA GLU A 1005 38.48 -26.28 10.96
C GLU A 1005 39.04 -25.58 9.71
N ILE A 1006 40.32 -25.78 9.35
CA ILE A 1006 40.82 -25.42 8.00
C ILE A 1006 40.45 -26.52 7.03
N ARG A 1007 39.75 -26.16 5.95
CA ARG A 1007 39.42 -27.09 4.88
C ARG A 1007 40.28 -26.81 3.65
N SER A 1008 40.88 -27.87 3.09
CA SER A 1008 41.53 -27.82 1.77
C SER A 1008 40.53 -27.37 0.70
N ALA A 1009 41.01 -26.91 -0.45
CA ALA A 1009 40.16 -26.55 -1.59
C ALA A 1009 39.13 -27.66 -1.89
N LEU A 1010 37.92 -27.28 -2.28
CA LEU A 1010 36.87 -28.23 -2.61
C LEU A 1010 37.23 -28.81 -3.96
N ASP A 1011 37.36 -30.13 -4.05
CA ASP A 1011 37.56 -30.80 -5.33
C ASP A 1011 36.34 -30.63 -6.26
N ASN A 1012 35.15 -30.31 -5.69
CA ASN A 1012 33.91 -30.04 -6.41
C ASN A 1012 33.11 -28.92 -5.73
N VAL A 1013 32.51 -28.01 -6.52
CA VAL A 1013 31.68 -26.90 -6.06
C VAL A 1013 30.40 -27.39 -5.37
N TYR A 1014 29.94 -28.59 -5.71
CA TYR A 1014 28.72 -29.18 -5.18
C TYR A 1014 29.00 -30.08 -3.96
N ARG A 1015 28.17 -29.92 -2.93
CA ARG A 1015 28.15 -30.80 -1.75
C ARG A 1015 27.36 -32.08 -2.03
N PRO A 1016 27.72 -33.20 -1.42
CA PRO A 1016 26.89 -34.41 -1.41
C PRO A 1016 25.48 -34.14 -0.86
N MET A 1017 24.45 -34.77 -1.45
CA MET A 1017 23.03 -34.54 -1.10
C MET A 1017 22.71 -34.87 0.36
N ASP A 1018 23.46 -35.78 0.98
CA ASP A 1018 23.39 -36.18 2.37
C ASP A 1018 23.87 -35.11 3.35
N GLU A 1019 24.69 -34.14 2.89
CA GLU A 1019 25.14 -33.02 3.71
C GLU A 1019 24.17 -31.83 3.69
N ILE A 1020 23.19 -31.77 2.78
CA ILE A 1020 22.33 -30.59 2.54
C ILE A 1020 21.66 -30.08 3.82
N LYS A 1021 21.13 -30.97 4.67
CA LYS A 1021 20.46 -30.59 5.92
C LYS A 1021 21.35 -29.80 6.89
N HIS A 1022 22.67 -29.95 6.77
CA HIS A 1022 23.61 -29.24 7.61
C HIS A 1022 23.95 -27.86 7.02
N TRP A 1023 23.94 -27.69 5.69
CA TRP A 1023 24.34 -26.44 5.01
C TRP A 1023 23.16 -25.59 4.53
N GLU A 1024 21.93 -25.98 4.87
CA GLU A 1024 20.74 -25.18 4.58
C GLU A 1024 20.51 -24.10 5.65
N PRO A 1025 20.24 -22.84 5.27
CA PRO A 1025 19.86 -21.81 6.21
C PRO A 1025 18.48 -22.11 6.81
N GLN A 1026 18.35 -21.96 8.12
CA GLN A 1026 17.13 -22.21 8.89
C GLN A 1026 16.68 -20.94 9.61
N ILE A 1027 15.41 -20.55 9.41
CA ILE A 1027 14.77 -19.43 10.11
C ILE A 1027 13.64 -19.99 10.96
N GLU A 1028 13.74 -19.82 12.27
CA GLU A 1028 12.73 -20.27 13.25
C GLU A 1028 12.10 -19.05 13.93
N THR A 1029 10.77 -18.95 13.92
CA THR A 1029 10.05 -17.93 14.71
C THR A 1029 9.64 -18.51 16.05
N LEU A 1030 10.24 -18.03 17.14
CA LEU A 1030 9.98 -18.48 18.51
C LEU A 1030 8.78 -17.77 19.14
N SER A 1031 7.96 -18.52 19.86
CA SER A 1031 6.94 -17.97 20.77
C SER A 1031 7.58 -17.28 21.98
N ASN A 1032 6.80 -16.51 22.76
CA ASN A 1032 7.33 -15.84 23.97
C ASN A 1032 7.87 -16.86 25.00
N ASP A 1033 7.20 -18.01 25.17
CA ASP A 1033 7.62 -19.08 26.09
C ASP A 1033 8.89 -19.79 25.60
N GLU A 1034 9.01 -20.02 24.29
CA GLU A 1034 10.22 -20.60 23.69
C GLU A 1034 11.39 -19.64 23.76
N LEU A 1035 11.14 -18.34 23.55
CA LEU A 1035 12.13 -17.28 23.73
C LEU A 1035 12.65 -17.24 25.18
N GLU A 1036 11.77 -17.33 26.17
CA GLU A 1036 12.18 -17.38 27.58
C GLU A 1036 13.01 -18.63 27.89
N LYS A 1037 12.60 -19.81 27.39
CA LYS A 1037 13.37 -21.06 27.52
C LYS A 1037 14.73 -20.98 26.84
N LEU A 1038 14.81 -20.35 25.67
CA LEU A 1038 16.05 -20.14 24.92
C LEU A 1038 16.98 -19.19 25.68
N LEU A 1039 16.47 -18.07 26.20
CA LEU A 1039 17.25 -17.12 27.00
C LEU A 1039 17.79 -17.77 28.29
N ILE A 1040 16.98 -18.61 28.96
CA ILE A 1040 17.42 -19.37 30.14
C ILE A 1040 18.50 -20.40 29.77
N SER A 1041 18.36 -21.09 28.63
CA SER A 1041 19.35 -22.09 28.18
C SER A 1041 20.67 -21.43 27.78
N GLN A 1042 20.63 -20.30 27.08
CA GLN A 1042 21.79 -19.47 26.78
C GLN A 1042 22.47 -18.96 28.05
N GLU A 1043 21.72 -18.52 29.06
CA GLU A 1043 22.30 -18.09 30.33
C GLU A 1043 22.98 -19.25 31.07
N ARG A 1044 22.41 -20.46 31.04
CA ARG A 1044 23.04 -21.68 31.59
C ARG A 1044 24.33 -22.04 30.85
N ASN A 1045 24.33 -21.98 29.52
CA ASN A 1045 25.52 -22.26 28.70
C ASN A 1045 26.63 -21.24 28.94
N ILE A 1046 26.30 -19.95 29.05
CA ILE A 1046 27.28 -18.90 29.39
C ILE A 1046 27.86 -19.13 30.79
N ARG A 1047 27.04 -19.50 31.79
CA ARG A 1047 27.53 -19.85 33.14
C ARG A 1047 28.44 -21.08 33.11
N ARG A 1048 28.15 -22.07 32.27
CA ARG A 1048 29.00 -23.24 32.05
C ARG A 1048 30.34 -22.87 31.41
N MET A 1049 30.31 -22.07 30.34
CA MET A 1049 31.51 -21.54 29.67
C MET A 1049 32.38 -20.68 30.60
N ARG A 1050 31.78 -19.84 31.45
CA ARG A 1050 32.48 -19.05 32.48
C ARG A 1050 33.15 -19.93 33.55
N ARG A 1051 32.55 -21.06 33.91
CA ARG A 1051 33.15 -22.06 34.81
C ARG A 1051 34.32 -22.77 34.13
N GLU A 1052 34.17 -23.15 32.87
CA GLU A 1052 35.23 -23.80 32.07
C GLU A 1052 36.41 -22.87 31.81
N THR A 1053 36.18 -21.58 31.52
CA THR A 1053 37.27 -20.59 31.36
C THR A 1053 37.95 -20.25 32.68
N ARG A 1054 37.23 -20.21 33.82
CA ARG A 1054 37.87 -20.14 35.15
C ARG A 1054 38.67 -21.40 35.46
N PHE A 1055 38.17 -22.58 35.12
CA PHE A 1055 38.91 -23.85 35.27
C PHE A 1055 40.16 -23.90 34.39
N LYS A 1056 40.09 -23.47 33.12
CA LYS A 1056 41.26 -23.40 32.22
C LYS A 1056 42.29 -22.36 32.69
N ARG A 1057 41.87 -21.20 33.22
CA ARG A 1057 42.78 -20.21 33.85
C ARG A 1057 43.40 -20.72 35.15
N SER A 1058 42.68 -21.53 35.94
CA SER A 1058 43.21 -22.16 37.15
C SER A 1058 44.15 -23.33 36.82
N ALA A 1059 43.85 -24.12 35.79
CA ALA A 1059 44.70 -25.21 35.31
C ALA A 1059 46.02 -24.67 34.70
N ARG A 1060 45.99 -23.56 33.94
CA ARG A 1060 47.20 -22.88 33.45
C ARG A 1060 48.03 -22.23 34.57
N ARG A 1061 47.43 -21.91 35.73
CA ARG A 1061 48.18 -21.48 36.92
C ARG A 1061 48.81 -22.66 37.68
N ILE A 1062 48.23 -23.85 37.60
CA ILE A 1062 48.77 -25.07 38.24
C ILE A 1062 49.84 -25.72 37.36
N SER A 1063 49.82 -25.53 36.03
CA SER A 1063 50.91 -26.00 35.15
C SER A 1063 52.13 -25.08 35.10
N ASN A 1064 52.07 -23.90 35.72
CA ASN A 1064 53.16 -22.92 35.80
C ASN A 1064 53.72 -22.78 37.23
N TYR A 1065 53.51 -23.78 38.08
CA TYR A 1065 54.17 -23.96 39.39
C TYR A 1065 54.87 -25.31 39.46
#